data_AF-A0A1Q9NSV8-F1
#
_entry.id   AF-A0A1Q9NSV8-F1
#
_cell.length_a   1.000
_cell.length_b   1.000
_cell.length_c   1.000
_cell.angle_alpha   90.00
_cell.angle_beta   90.00
_cell.angle_gamma   90.00
#
_symmetry.space_group_name_H-M   'P 1'
#
loop_
_entity.id
_entity.type
_entity.pdbx_description
1 polymer ?
#
loop_
_entity_poly.entity_id
_entity_poly.type
_entity_poly.pdbx_seq_one_letter_code
_entity_poly.pdbx_strand_id
1 'polypeptide(L)'
;MEKKLITSFILSILILSIFITGQRVQSESNQIITSKGIGDSNINLNQDEYITSTQLISDSIEILKQTQIDTGSWGFNASAGDPTVYYGLAGGMAGIGLKLLEALNFDGIKNDIVLTANIIDIAKEIGQTLNSSGHINVTNAEWNITTADDYVDLSWDFGLAGIAAFFSELYNATGTVGYQDLALKTLTSISEIAKSSNGLFWESQILDYIENLDWYKPHDILLFSSFGSSSLTYSGMSLGTAGVAKSALTYLSRTSDSSNIIVNKILNDTVLYLNNVANVTGKERSYLMAEETNGLKATSYATGVSGIAQMYLDLFEFSGNSTYRDNALEIVNWLNGTDNFQFKFHFSYIVNGSVDELDETFELGYTYGITGVIQTLFNIGESLSNSTALQMSKELADELYKSGTENIATNEIRFPERTPITPEIQGSTSGSFGMAGMYTTLYQLAENSTLDISRVRVSKMKNYILSQASNINGLYGINNTITNNIEMNPSTGIPGHLQMLSLKSIGKLNVQKDESTPLDFQNVEIGNTKTLSIILENIGEADILINWNETQNIDDFTSQSFNTVISERGRFILNITFTPTVEAEKTPLWVIETTNTQFNLQLKGIGFDLPFMELINAPVNNSNIDEHKTIEFDLNVTDSSDISSVRVKLDDSDDTLIIDAISNTYKTNVDTNSLSNGTYNVIFTAVDVLGNSNQLVFSFEVGVYTSDVIDVITSDDTRNILIVAIVVLLGIAILVTRKYMN
;
A
#
# COMPACT_ATOMS: atom_id res chain seq x y z
N MET A 1 -67.68 -16.61 27.44
CA MET A 1 -67.46 -17.21 26.11
C MET A 1 -65.98 -17.52 25.96
N GLU A 2 -65.57 -18.10 24.84
CA GLU A 2 -64.39 -18.96 24.74
C GLU A 2 -63.00 -18.29 24.84
N LYS A 3 -62.03 -19.06 25.37
CA LYS A 3 -60.61 -19.23 24.96
C LYS A 3 -59.74 -17.96 24.78
N LYS A 4 -58.76 -17.72 25.67
CA LYS A 4 -57.33 -18.16 25.60
C LYS A 4 -56.49 -17.36 24.56
N LEU A 5 -55.24 -16.94 24.82
CA LEU A 5 -54.26 -17.28 25.88
C LEU A 5 -53.20 -16.16 26.09
N ILE A 6 -52.50 -16.20 27.25
CA ILE A 6 -51.24 -15.51 27.65
C ILE A 6 -51.23 -13.97 27.75
N THR A 7 -51.19 -13.52 29.01
CA THR A 7 -50.53 -12.30 29.49
C THR A 7 -49.27 -12.73 30.27
N SER A 8 -48.41 -11.77 30.67
CA SER A 8 -47.41 -11.87 31.77
C SER A 8 -46.07 -12.59 31.46
N PHE A 9 -44.93 -12.24 32.08
CA PHE A 9 -44.62 -11.11 32.99
C PHE A 9 -43.10 -10.80 33.06
N ILE A 10 -42.75 -9.54 33.38
CA ILE A 10 -41.79 -9.05 34.42
C ILE A 10 -40.50 -9.88 34.66
N LEU A 11 -39.28 -9.28 34.63
CA LEU A 11 -38.76 -8.24 35.55
C LEU A 11 -37.60 -7.49 34.83
N SER A 12 -37.60 -6.18 34.51
CA SER A 12 -37.75 -4.93 35.30
C SER A 12 -36.44 -4.42 35.93
N ILE A 13 -36.37 -3.08 36.19
CA ILE A 13 -35.23 -2.24 36.68
C ILE A 13 -34.43 -1.60 35.51
N LEU A 14 -34.21 -0.28 35.36
CA LEU A 14 -34.73 0.94 36.05
C LEU A 14 -34.48 2.26 35.21
N ILE A 15 -35.08 3.39 35.63
CA ILE A 15 -34.59 4.82 35.76
C ILE A 15 -33.34 5.26 34.93
N LEU A 16 -33.23 6.44 34.26
CA LEU A 16 -34.01 7.71 34.07
C LEU A 16 -33.61 8.32 32.65
N SER A 17 -34.20 9.31 31.95
CA SER A 17 -35.15 10.44 32.17
C SER A 17 -34.52 11.76 32.74
N ILE A 18 -34.85 13.01 32.33
CA ILE A 18 -35.81 13.54 31.31
C ILE A 18 -35.58 15.07 30.95
N PHE A 19 -36.00 15.53 29.75
CA PHE A 19 -36.29 16.95 29.29
C PHE A 19 -35.09 17.96 29.17
N ILE A 20 -35.18 19.15 28.53
CA ILE A 20 -36.27 20.09 28.14
C ILE A 20 -36.19 20.57 26.65
N THR A 21 -37.31 21.01 26.06
CA THR A 21 -37.46 21.53 24.69
C THR A 21 -37.46 23.07 24.56
N GLY A 22 -37.16 23.60 23.36
CA GLY A 22 -37.38 25.00 22.99
C GLY A 22 -37.44 25.22 21.46
N GLN A 23 -38.46 25.91 20.94
CA GLN A 23 -38.64 26.18 19.50
C GLN A 23 -37.93 27.46 19.04
N ARG A 24 -37.58 27.52 17.75
CA ARG A 24 -37.35 28.78 17.02
C ARG A 24 -38.07 28.74 15.66
N VAL A 25 -38.52 29.90 15.20
CA VAL A 25 -39.45 30.05 14.06
C VAL A 25 -38.70 30.05 12.72
N GLN A 26 -39.21 29.34 11.72
CA GLN A 26 -38.78 29.46 10.32
C GLN A 26 -39.36 30.72 9.68
N SER A 27 -38.55 31.48 8.94
CA SER A 27 -39.00 32.51 8.01
C SER A 27 -38.92 31.98 6.58
N GLU A 28 -40.05 31.94 5.87
CA GLU A 28 -40.10 31.49 4.49
C GLU A 28 -39.48 32.53 3.53
N SER A 29 -38.33 32.20 2.94
CA SER A 29 -37.78 32.92 1.78
C SER A 29 -37.14 31.94 0.80
N ASN A 30 -37.93 30.97 0.32
CA ASN A 30 -37.53 30.01 -0.71
C ASN A 30 -37.34 30.68 -2.08
N GLN A 31 -36.27 31.45 -2.26
CA GLN A 31 -35.61 31.45 -3.56
C GLN A 31 -34.88 30.11 -3.70
N ILE A 32 -35.53 29.17 -4.39
CA ILE A 32 -34.85 27.96 -4.86
C ILE A 32 -33.90 28.39 -5.97
N ILE A 33 -32.68 28.79 -5.58
CA ILE A 33 -31.53 28.62 -6.45
C ILE A 33 -31.41 27.11 -6.60
N THR A 34 -31.87 26.57 -7.73
CA THR A 34 -31.45 25.24 -8.16
C THR A 34 -29.96 25.32 -8.44
N SER A 35 -29.14 25.03 -7.44
CA SER A 35 -27.75 24.64 -7.68
C SER A 35 -27.81 23.52 -8.72
N LYS A 36 -27.16 23.77 -9.85
CA LYS A 36 -27.02 22.79 -10.92
C LYS A 36 -26.20 21.65 -10.31
N GLY A 37 -26.88 20.56 -9.95
CA GLY A 37 -26.25 19.48 -9.18
C GLY A 37 -24.94 19.06 -9.82
N ILE A 38 -23.87 19.11 -9.03
CA ILE A 38 -22.57 18.54 -9.38
C ILE A 38 -22.86 17.10 -9.80
N GLY A 39 -22.50 16.77 -11.05
CA GLY A 39 -22.88 15.49 -11.63
C GLY A 39 -22.32 14.35 -10.79
N ASP A 40 -23.02 13.21 -10.76
CA ASP A 40 -22.57 12.00 -10.07
C ASP A 40 -21.37 11.35 -10.80
N SER A 41 -20.26 12.09 -10.93
CA SER A 41 -18.93 11.58 -11.27
C SER A 41 -18.33 10.83 -10.07
N ASN A 42 -19.14 9.92 -9.51
CA ASN A 42 -18.63 8.82 -8.70
C ASN A 42 -17.73 8.02 -9.63
N ILE A 43 -16.40 8.21 -9.50
CA ILE A 43 -15.42 7.33 -10.15
C ILE A 43 -15.76 5.94 -9.65
N ASN A 44 -16.29 5.11 -10.53
CA ASN A 44 -16.92 3.85 -10.15
C ASN A 44 -15.85 2.78 -9.96
N LEU A 45 -15.04 2.98 -8.91
CA LEU A 45 -13.92 2.14 -8.51
C LEU A 45 -14.44 0.73 -8.21
N ASN A 46 -14.27 -0.15 -9.19
CA ASN A 46 -14.71 -1.53 -9.14
C ASN A 46 -13.91 -2.22 -8.02
N GLN A 47 -14.57 -2.62 -6.93
CA GLN A 47 -13.90 -2.89 -5.64
C GLN A 47 -12.90 -4.07 -5.65
N ASP A 48 -12.89 -4.88 -6.72
CA ASP A 48 -11.99 -6.01 -6.93
C ASP A 48 -10.66 -5.63 -7.65
N GLU A 49 -10.52 -4.39 -8.16
CA GLU A 49 -9.37 -3.89 -8.92
C GLU A 49 -8.50 -2.88 -8.12
N TYR A 50 -7.20 -3.17 -8.01
CA TYR A 50 -6.27 -2.35 -7.21
C TYR A 50 -5.80 -1.09 -7.98
N ILE A 51 -6.48 0.04 -7.77
CA ILE A 51 -6.21 1.37 -8.38
C ILE A 51 -4.71 1.75 -8.38
N THR A 52 -4.04 1.69 -9.54
CA THR A 52 -2.59 1.96 -9.63
C THR A 52 -2.25 3.41 -9.27
N SER A 53 -1.00 3.66 -8.91
CA SER A 53 -0.49 5.02 -8.70
C SER A 53 -0.73 5.93 -9.91
N THR A 54 -0.48 5.42 -11.12
CA THR A 54 -0.71 6.14 -12.39
C THR A 54 -2.19 6.45 -12.60
N GLN A 55 -3.09 5.52 -12.27
CA GLN A 55 -4.54 5.75 -12.32
C GLN A 55 -4.94 6.85 -11.32
N LEU A 56 -4.50 6.78 -10.06
CA LEU A 56 -4.83 7.80 -9.06
C LEU A 56 -4.26 9.19 -9.39
N ILE A 57 -3.12 9.27 -10.09
CA ILE A 57 -2.60 10.54 -10.63
C ILE A 57 -3.50 11.04 -11.77
N SER A 58 -3.93 10.17 -12.68
CA SER A 58 -4.90 10.51 -13.73
C SER A 58 -6.24 10.97 -13.16
N ASP A 59 -6.77 10.27 -12.16
CA ASP A 59 -8.02 10.60 -11.46
C ASP A 59 -7.89 11.96 -10.76
N SER A 60 -6.77 12.23 -10.09
CA SER A 60 -6.47 13.53 -9.47
C SER A 60 -6.42 14.67 -10.49
N ILE A 61 -5.85 14.41 -11.67
CA ILE A 61 -5.77 15.34 -12.81
C ILE A 61 -7.15 15.61 -13.42
N GLU A 62 -8.01 14.59 -13.54
CA GLU A 62 -9.39 14.74 -13.99
C GLU A 62 -10.25 15.49 -12.96
N ILE A 63 -10.10 15.17 -11.67
CA ILE A 63 -10.76 15.88 -10.55
C ILE A 63 -10.35 17.36 -10.50
N LEU A 64 -9.07 17.69 -10.72
CA LEU A 64 -8.60 19.08 -10.84
C LEU A 64 -9.25 19.80 -12.02
N LYS A 65 -9.27 19.19 -13.21
CA LYS A 65 -9.90 19.77 -14.41
C LYS A 65 -11.41 19.95 -14.24
N GLN A 66 -12.11 18.95 -13.72
CA GLN A 66 -13.55 19.03 -13.49
C GLN A 66 -13.88 20.14 -12.48
N THR A 67 -13.08 20.30 -11.43
CA THR A 67 -13.27 21.38 -10.45
C THR A 67 -13.01 22.75 -11.07
N GLN A 68 -12.00 22.92 -11.92
CA GLN A 68 -11.80 24.15 -12.68
C GLN A 68 -12.98 24.45 -13.63
N ILE A 69 -13.60 23.43 -14.22
CA ILE A 69 -14.79 23.58 -15.07
C ILE A 69 -16.00 24.05 -14.25
N ASP A 70 -16.17 23.53 -13.03
CA ASP A 70 -17.31 23.86 -12.15
C ASP A 70 -17.14 25.20 -11.40
N THR A 71 -15.93 25.60 -11.04
CA THR A 71 -15.63 26.96 -10.52
C THR A 71 -15.52 28.01 -11.64
N GLY A 72 -15.18 27.57 -12.86
CA GLY A 72 -14.79 28.44 -13.98
C GLY A 72 -13.40 29.07 -13.83
N SER A 73 -12.57 28.63 -12.87
CA SER A 73 -11.31 29.28 -12.50
C SER A 73 -10.31 28.33 -11.84
N TRP A 74 -9.01 28.49 -12.13
CA TRP A 74 -7.92 27.89 -11.35
C TRP A 74 -7.70 28.60 -10.00
N GLY A 75 -8.43 29.68 -9.72
CA GLY A 75 -8.50 30.32 -8.40
C GLY A 75 -9.43 29.55 -7.47
N PHE A 76 -8.85 28.87 -6.49
CA PHE A 76 -9.59 28.15 -5.44
C PHE A 76 -9.89 29.06 -4.26
N ASN A 77 -11.12 29.00 -3.76
CA ASN A 77 -11.55 29.72 -2.56
C ASN A 77 -10.87 29.15 -1.31
N ALA A 78 -10.57 30.02 -0.34
CA ALA A 78 -9.99 29.63 0.95
C ALA A 78 -10.86 28.66 1.76
N SER A 79 -12.19 28.80 1.69
CA SER A 79 -13.16 27.92 2.37
C SER A 79 -14.57 28.01 1.75
N ALA A 80 -15.49 27.13 2.17
CA ALA A 80 -16.90 27.12 1.74
C ALA A 80 -17.71 28.30 2.33
N GLY A 81 -17.47 29.49 1.79
CA GLY A 81 -18.12 30.74 2.20
C GLY A 81 -17.24 31.97 2.03
N ASP A 82 -15.93 31.75 1.96
CA ASP A 82 -14.93 32.79 1.72
C ASP A 82 -14.56 32.87 0.22
N PRO A 83 -14.85 33.99 -0.49
CA PRO A 83 -14.50 34.18 -1.89
C PRO A 83 -13.02 34.56 -2.12
N THR A 84 -12.21 34.57 -1.06
CA THR A 84 -10.77 34.83 -1.08
C THR A 84 -10.05 33.75 -1.88
N VAL A 85 -9.41 34.14 -2.98
CA VAL A 85 -8.56 33.28 -3.82
C VAL A 85 -7.10 33.66 -3.63
N TYR A 86 -6.25 32.70 -3.30
CA TYR A 86 -4.79 32.92 -3.20
C TYR A 86 -4.06 32.61 -4.52
N TYR A 87 -2.93 33.30 -4.73
CA TYR A 87 -2.09 33.11 -5.92
C TYR A 87 -0.75 32.39 -5.69
N GLY A 88 -0.23 32.40 -4.45
CA GLY A 88 1.07 31.82 -4.07
C GLY A 88 1.18 30.28 -4.12
N LEU A 89 2.13 29.71 -3.36
CA LEU A 89 2.39 28.27 -3.29
C LEU A 89 1.60 27.55 -2.18
N ALA A 90 1.54 28.12 -0.98
CA ALA A 90 0.77 27.61 0.16
C ALA A 90 -0.71 27.96 -0.04
N GLY A 91 -1.42 27.09 -0.75
CA GLY A 91 -2.84 27.26 -1.01
C GLY A 91 -3.19 28.26 -2.11
N GLY A 92 -2.23 28.63 -2.96
CA GLY A 92 -2.51 29.38 -4.18
C GLY A 92 -2.37 28.55 -5.44
N MET A 93 -2.85 29.09 -6.56
CA MET A 93 -2.84 28.36 -7.84
C MET A 93 -1.41 28.11 -8.37
N ALA A 94 -0.43 28.99 -8.07
CA ALA A 94 0.97 28.73 -8.40
C ALA A 94 1.52 27.49 -7.68
N GLY A 95 1.01 27.16 -6.48
CA GLY A 95 1.38 25.96 -5.73
C GLY A 95 0.97 24.67 -6.42
N ILE A 96 -0.29 24.61 -6.87
CA ILE A 96 -0.80 23.49 -7.67
C ILE A 96 0.03 23.35 -8.95
N GLY A 97 0.26 24.46 -9.66
CA GLY A 97 1.05 24.48 -10.89
C GLY A 97 2.51 24.03 -10.67
N LEU A 98 3.19 24.54 -9.65
CA LEU A 98 4.58 24.18 -9.35
C LEU A 98 4.70 22.71 -8.97
N LYS A 99 3.80 22.20 -8.11
CA LYS A 99 3.83 20.81 -7.66
C LYS A 99 3.44 19.81 -8.76
N LEU A 100 2.57 20.20 -9.69
CA LEU A 100 2.34 19.50 -10.94
C LEU A 100 3.64 19.39 -11.78
N LEU A 101 4.40 20.49 -11.91
CA LEU A 101 5.67 20.49 -12.63
C LEU A 101 6.77 19.72 -11.89
N GLU A 102 6.84 19.78 -10.55
CA GLU A 102 7.72 18.93 -9.75
C GLU A 102 7.44 17.44 -10.04
N ALA A 103 6.17 17.06 -10.21
CA ALA A 103 5.78 15.68 -10.46
C ALA A 103 6.34 15.10 -11.77
N LEU A 104 6.71 15.95 -12.74
CA LEU A 104 7.35 15.53 -14.00
C LEU A 104 8.77 14.96 -13.81
N ASN A 105 9.37 15.09 -12.62
CA ASN A 105 10.70 14.55 -12.35
C ASN A 105 10.68 13.04 -12.01
N PHE A 106 9.53 12.50 -11.59
CA PHE A 106 9.41 11.10 -11.19
C PHE A 106 9.24 10.17 -12.40
N ASP A 107 10.01 9.08 -12.44
CA ASP A 107 10.04 8.19 -13.61
C ASP A 107 8.70 7.49 -13.91
N GLY A 108 7.78 7.37 -12.95
CA GLY A 108 6.42 6.89 -13.20
C GLY A 108 5.55 7.84 -14.03
N ILE A 109 5.81 9.16 -13.97
CA ILE A 109 5.06 10.20 -14.70
C ILE A 109 5.82 10.60 -15.97
N LYS A 110 7.13 10.84 -15.83
CA LYS A 110 8.05 11.32 -16.86
C LYS A 110 8.14 10.42 -18.11
N ASN A 111 7.89 9.13 -17.94
CA ASN A 111 7.87 8.16 -19.05
C ASN A 111 6.46 7.97 -19.65
N ASP A 112 5.40 8.46 -19.00
CA ASP A 112 4.06 8.54 -19.57
C ASP A 112 3.88 9.88 -20.30
N ILE A 113 3.90 9.80 -21.64
CA ILE A 113 3.78 10.95 -22.54
C ILE A 113 2.41 11.63 -22.41
N VAL A 114 1.34 10.88 -22.15
CA VAL A 114 -0.03 11.39 -22.06
C VAL A 114 -0.24 12.09 -20.72
N LEU A 115 0.26 11.50 -19.64
CA LEU A 115 0.20 12.08 -18.29
C LEU A 115 1.07 13.34 -18.20
N THR A 116 2.30 13.28 -18.72
CA THR A 116 3.21 14.43 -18.85
C THR A 116 2.57 15.59 -19.63
N ALA A 117 1.94 15.30 -20.77
CA ALA A 117 1.24 16.34 -21.55
C ALA A 117 0.06 16.96 -20.77
N ASN A 118 -0.77 16.15 -20.11
CA ASN A 118 -1.89 16.63 -19.29
C ASN A 118 -1.45 17.53 -18.13
N ILE A 119 -0.36 17.17 -17.44
CA ILE A 119 0.23 17.94 -16.34
C ILE A 119 0.75 19.29 -16.85
N ILE A 120 1.49 19.27 -17.96
CA ILE A 120 2.03 20.48 -18.60
C ILE A 120 0.90 21.41 -19.08
N ASP A 121 -0.19 20.87 -19.62
CA ASP A 121 -1.31 21.68 -20.11
C ASP A 121 -2.11 22.32 -18.96
N ILE A 122 -2.36 21.62 -17.85
CA ILE A 122 -2.91 22.26 -16.63
C ILE A 122 -1.98 23.38 -16.15
N ALA A 123 -0.67 23.14 -16.08
CA ALA A 123 0.28 24.15 -15.63
C ALA A 123 0.30 25.39 -16.55
N LYS A 124 0.12 25.21 -17.88
CA LYS A 124 -0.08 26.34 -18.82
C LYS A 124 -1.36 27.11 -18.54
N GLU A 125 -2.48 26.45 -18.26
CA GLU A 125 -3.77 27.10 -17.96
C GLU A 125 -3.72 27.88 -16.64
N ILE A 126 -3.08 27.33 -15.60
CA ILE A 126 -2.78 28.03 -14.34
C ILE A 126 -1.92 29.26 -14.63
N GLY A 127 -0.84 29.13 -15.40
CA GLY A 127 0.03 30.25 -15.78
C GLY A 127 -0.68 31.32 -16.61
N GLN A 128 -1.60 30.94 -17.49
CA GLN A 128 -2.47 31.86 -18.23
C GLN A 128 -3.47 32.58 -17.32
N THR A 129 -4.01 31.86 -16.32
CA THR A 129 -4.95 32.42 -15.33
C THR A 129 -4.25 33.47 -14.46
N LEU A 130 -3.09 33.14 -13.88
CA LEU A 130 -2.24 34.10 -13.15
C LEU A 130 -1.90 35.33 -14.02
N ASN A 131 -1.50 35.12 -15.28
CA ASN A 131 -1.22 36.20 -16.22
C ASN A 131 -2.46 37.06 -16.56
N SER A 132 -3.68 36.55 -16.38
CA SER A 132 -4.92 37.33 -16.55
C SER A 132 -5.39 38.05 -15.28
N SER A 133 -5.03 37.54 -14.11
CA SER A 133 -5.41 38.11 -12.80
C SER A 133 -4.39 39.13 -12.25
N GLY A 134 -3.14 39.09 -12.71
CA GLY A 134 -2.06 39.95 -12.20
C GLY A 134 -2.11 41.39 -12.72
N HIS A 135 -1.64 42.32 -11.90
CA HIS A 135 -1.32 43.70 -12.28
C HIS A 135 0.02 43.72 -13.02
N ILE A 136 -0.03 43.38 -14.32
CA ILE A 136 1.15 43.24 -15.17
C ILE A 136 1.33 44.48 -16.06
N ASN A 137 2.54 45.05 -16.05
CA ASN A 137 2.91 46.18 -16.89
C ASN A 137 4.13 45.84 -17.78
N VAL A 138 4.88 46.85 -18.23
CA VAL A 138 6.04 46.67 -19.13
C VAL A 138 7.26 46.09 -18.39
N THR A 139 7.45 46.41 -17.11
CA THR A 139 8.61 46.03 -16.30
C THR A 139 8.27 45.15 -15.10
N ASN A 140 7.05 45.29 -14.55
CA ASN A 140 6.65 44.63 -13.31
C ASN A 140 5.46 43.68 -13.55
N ALA A 141 5.33 42.70 -12.67
CA ALA A 141 4.18 41.83 -12.56
C ALA A 141 3.87 41.64 -11.06
N GLU A 142 2.68 42.04 -10.64
CA GLU A 142 2.27 42.08 -9.23
C GLU A 142 0.93 41.36 -9.05
N TRP A 143 0.79 40.65 -7.93
CA TRP A 143 -0.43 40.01 -7.48
C TRP A 143 -0.60 40.34 -6.00
N ASN A 144 -1.74 40.89 -5.64
CA ASN A 144 -2.12 41.05 -4.24
C ASN A 144 -2.30 39.64 -3.64
N ILE A 145 -2.18 39.42 -2.33
CA ILE A 145 -2.32 38.06 -1.74
C ILE A 145 -3.64 37.41 -2.20
N THR A 146 -4.69 38.22 -2.29
CA THR A 146 -6.06 37.78 -2.56
C THR A 146 -6.74 38.59 -3.68
N THR A 147 -7.91 38.12 -4.09
CA THR A 147 -8.87 38.84 -4.94
C THR A 147 -9.58 40.04 -4.28
N ALA A 148 -9.46 40.20 -2.95
CA ALA A 148 -10.18 41.20 -2.17
C ALA A 148 -9.27 42.31 -1.58
N ASP A 149 -7.96 42.08 -1.56
CA ASP A 149 -6.97 42.95 -0.91
C ASP A 149 -6.19 43.84 -1.89
N ASP A 150 -5.64 44.94 -1.36
CA ASP A 150 -4.65 45.80 -2.04
C ASP A 150 -3.19 45.48 -1.59
N TYR A 151 -2.98 44.44 -0.77
CA TYR A 151 -1.65 44.09 -0.22
C TYR A 151 -0.92 43.02 -1.05
N VAL A 152 0.34 43.29 -1.41
CA VAL A 152 1.24 42.38 -2.14
C VAL A 152 2.29 41.82 -1.17
N ASP A 153 2.29 40.50 -0.95
CA ASP A 153 3.38 39.82 -0.24
C ASP A 153 4.50 39.42 -1.21
N LEU A 154 5.74 39.45 -0.74
CA LEU A 154 6.93 39.04 -1.51
C LEU A 154 7.38 37.60 -1.18
N SER A 155 6.75 36.95 -0.21
CA SER A 155 7.13 35.62 0.29
C SER A 155 7.10 34.50 -0.75
N TRP A 156 7.72 33.36 -0.38
CA TRP A 156 7.71 32.13 -1.18
C TRP A 156 6.36 31.43 -1.12
N ASP A 157 5.79 31.30 0.08
CA ASP A 157 4.57 30.53 0.27
C ASP A 157 3.32 31.30 -0.18
N PHE A 158 3.20 32.60 0.07
CA PHE A 158 1.96 33.34 -0.23
C PHE A 158 2.12 34.43 -1.29
N GLY A 159 3.36 34.85 -1.56
CA GLY A 159 3.68 36.04 -2.35
C GLY A 159 4.36 35.82 -3.71
N LEU A 160 4.93 36.92 -4.19
CA LEU A 160 5.54 37.02 -5.52
C LEU A 160 6.69 36.03 -5.75
N ALA A 161 7.48 35.68 -4.74
CA ALA A 161 8.63 34.78 -4.94
C ALA A 161 8.18 33.37 -5.36
N GLY A 162 7.08 32.88 -4.80
CA GLY A 162 6.48 31.61 -5.19
C GLY A 162 5.97 31.61 -6.63
N ILE A 163 5.26 32.69 -7.00
CA ILE A 163 4.73 32.90 -8.36
C ILE A 163 5.86 32.96 -9.39
N ALA A 164 6.96 33.67 -9.10
CA ALA A 164 8.14 33.73 -9.97
C ALA A 164 8.85 32.38 -10.12
N ALA A 165 8.90 31.57 -9.06
CA ALA A 165 9.48 30.22 -9.12
C ALA A 165 8.61 29.28 -9.97
N PHE A 166 7.29 29.33 -9.82
CA PHE A 166 6.35 28.62 -10.68
C PHE A 166 6.53 28.98 -12.16
N PHE A 167 6.54 30.28 -12.51
CA PHE A 167 6.75 30.70 -13.89
C PHE A 167 8.13 30.30 -14.45
N SER A 168 9.16 30.21 -13.60
CA SER A 168 10.50 29.74 -14.00
C SER A 168 10.51 28.24 -14.34
N GLU A 169 9.84 27.39 -13.54
CA GLU A 169 9.70 25.96 -13.87
C GLU A 169 8.71 25.73 -15.02
N LEU A 170 7.68 26.57 -15.18
CA LEU A 170 6.76 26.50 -16.32
C LEU A 170 7.46 26.89 -17.64
N TYR A 171 8.42 27.83 -17.60
CA TYR A 171 9.34 28.04 -18.72
C TYR A 171 10.18 26.79 -19.00
N ASN A 172 10.83 26.22 -17.98
CA ASN A 172 11.68 25.02 -18.12
C ASN A 172 10.93 23.85 -18.79
N ALA A 173 9.69 23.59 -18.38
CA ALA A 173 8.85 22.52 -18.93
C ALA A 173 8.26 22.81 -20.32
N THR A 174 8.29 24.05 -20.83
CA THR A 174 7.59 24.43 -22.08
C THR A 174 8.42 25.19 -23.12
N GLY A 175 9.59 25.70 -22.76
CA GLY A 175 10.38 26.64 -23.57
C GLY A 175 9.68 27.96 -23.91
N THR A 176 8.52 28.25 -23.31
CA THR A 176 7.68 29.39 -23.70
C THR A 176 8.16 30.66 -23.04
N VAL A 177 8.90 31.48 -23.81
CA VAL A 177 9.57 32.73 -23.37
C VAL A 177 8.65 33.69 -22.59
N GLY A 178 7.34 33.69 -22.85
CA GLY A 178 6.38 34.48 -22.08
C GLY A 178 6.38 34.18 -20.57
N TYR A 179 6.62 32.92 -20.16
CA TYR A 179 6.73 32.58 -18.74
C TYR A 179 8.07 33.03 -18.12
N GLN A 180 9.16 33.07 -18.90
CA GLN A 180 10.43 33.65 -18.47
C GLN A 180 10.34 35.18 -18.31
N ASP A 181 9.62 35.86 -19.22
CA ASP A 181 9.31 37.29 -19.10
C ASP A 181 8.46 37.58 -17.85
N LEU A 182 7.43 36.77 -17.58
CA LEU A 182 6.63 36.89 -16.35
C LEU A 182 7.43 36.64 -15.07
N ALA A 183 8.27 35.59 -15.02
CA ALA A 183 9.14 35.33 -13.87
C ALA A 183 10.12 36.49 -13.62
N LEU A 184 10.72 37.03 -14.68
CA LEU A 184 11.63 38.19 -14.59
C LEU A 184 10.90 39.46 -14.11
N LYS A 185 9.71 39.74 -14.62
CA LYS A 185 8.88 40.87 -14.18
C LYS A 185 8.47 40.75 -12.72
N THR A 186 8.10 39.55 -12.29
CA THR A 186 7.72 39.27 -10.89
C THR A 186 8.90 39.49 -9.94
N LEU A 187 10.10 39.00 -10.31
CA LEU A 187 11.35 39.26 -9.59
C LEU A 187 11.74 40.75 -9.61
N THR A 188 11.45 41.47 -10.71
CA THR A 188 11.68 42.91 -10.80
C THR A 188 10.80 43.67 -9.81
N SER A 189 9.50 43.34 -9.70
CA SER A 189 8.60 43.91 -8.68
C SER A 189 9.13 43.72 -7.26
N ILE A 190 9.57 42.50 -6.92
CA ILE A 190 10.21 42.19 -5.62
C ILE A 190 11.41 43.13 -5.36
N SER A 191 12.22 43.40 -6.38
CA SER A 191 13.40 44.27 -6.26
C SER A 191 13.11 45.76 -6.12
N GLU A 192 11.90 46.20 -6.49
CA GLU A 192 11.44 47.59 -6.33
C GLU A 192 10.70 47.81 -5.00
N ILE A 193 10.03 46.79 -4.46
CA ILE A 193 9.28 46.85 -3.20
C ILE A 193 10.20 46.58 -1.98
N ALA A 194 11.21 45.71 -2.13
CA ALA A 194 12.08 45.29 -1.04
C ALA A 194 13.03 46.40 -0.53
N LYS A 195 13.35 46.34 0.77
CA LYS A 195 14.26 47.27 1.46
C LYS A 195 15.71 46.83 1.24
N SER A 196 16.62 47.80 1.12
CA SER A 196 17.99 47.57 0.64
C SER A 196 19.12 48.03 1.58
N SER A 197 18.85 48.25 2.88
CA SER A 197 19.78 48.95 3.77
C SER A 197 21.02 48.14 4.20
N ASN A 198 20.95 46.80 4.18
CA ASN A 198 22.06 45.89 4.54
C ASN A 198 22.10 44.65 3.61
N GLY A 199 21.74 44.83 2.34
CA GLY A 199 21.25 43.75 1.47
C GLY A 199 19.74 43.85 1.29
N LEU A 200 19.13 42.92 0.55
CA LEU A 200 17.72 42.93 0.17
C LEU A 200 16.89 42.08 1.14
N PHE A 201 15.88 42.69 1.74
CA PHE A 201 14.92 42.08 2.67
C PHE A 201 13.55 42.76 2.57
N TRP A 202 12.52 42.21 3.20
CA TRP A 202 11.21 42.87 3.31
C TRP A 202 10.56 42.59 4.66
N GLU A 203 9.65 43.49 5.02
CA GLU A 203 8.71 43.35 6.12
C GLU A 203 7.44 42.71 5.57
N SER A 204 7.05 41.54 6.09
CA SER A 204 5.76 40.93 5.75
C SER A 204 4.69 41.38 6.74
N GLN A 205 3.53 41.76 6.21
CA GLN A 205 2.33 42.13 6.98
C GLN A 205 1.33 40.97 7.05
N ILE A 206 1.73 39.78 6.60
CA ILE A 206 0.83 38.63 6.44
C ILE A 206 0.27 38.07 7.76
N LEU A 207 0.81 38.47 8.91
CA LEU A 207 0.25 38.11 10.23
C LEU A 207 -1.16 38.65 10.43
N ASP A 208 -1.38 39.94 10.12
CA ASP A 208 -2.69 40.61 10.21
C ASP A 208 -3.75 39.87 9.35
N TYR A 209 -3.31 39.17 8.31
CA TYR A 209 -4.11 38.31 7.45
C TYR A 209 -4.30 36.89 8.00
N ILE A 210 -3.22 36.19 8.37
CA ILE A 210 -3.29 34.78 8.81
C ILE A 210 -3.99 34.64 10.17
N GLU A 211 -3.93 35.65 11.05
CA GLU A 211 -4.70 35.67 12.30
C GLU A 211 -6.22 35.55 12.08
N ASN A 212 -6.72 35.90 10.89
CA ASN A 212 -8.14 35.81 10.52
C ASN A 212 -8.52 34.53 9.76
N LEU A 213 -7.59 33.60 9.50
CA LEU A 213 -7.90 32.35 8.78
C LEU A 213 -8.42 31.25 9.72
N ASP A 214 -9.71 30.94 9.60
CA ASP A 214 -10.35 29.90 10.42
C ASP A 214 -9.87 28.47 10.11
N TRP A 215 -9.30 28.22 8.93
CA TRP A 215 -9.02 26.87 8.42
C TRP A 215 -7.68 26.26 8.86
N TYR A 216 -6.63 27.07 9.06
CA TYR A 216 -5.37 26.60 9.65
C TYR A 216 -4.54 27.78 10.18
N LYS A 217 -4.12 27.71 11.45
CA LYS A 217 -3.18 28.66 12.07
C LYS A 217 -1.94 27.87 12.50
N PRO A 218 -0.81 27.98 11.78
CA PRO A 218 0.46 27.33 12.18
C PRO A 218 0.84 27.71 13.60
N HIS A 219 1.42 26.81 14.38
CA HIS A 219 1.85 27.15 15.75
C HIS A 219 2.88 28.29 15.74
N ASP A 220 3.78 28.27 14.76
CA ASP A 220 4.67 29.36 14.35
C ASP A 220 4.03 30.75 14.42
N ILE A 221 2.77 30.86 13.97
CA ILE A 221 2.05 32.12 13.75
C ILE A 221 1.25 32.54 14.98
N LEU A 222 0.70 31.60 15.74
CA LEU A 222 -0.06 31.89 16.96
C LEU A 222 0.78 32.66 18.00
N LEU A 223 2.07 32.35 18.09
CA LEU A 223 3.03 33.03 18.96
C LEU A 223 3.20 34.53 18.63
N PHE A 224 3.07 34.93 17.36
CA PHE A 224 3.36 36.29 16.92
C PHE A 224 2.35 37.34 17.37
N SER A 225 1.09 36.96 17.56
CA SER A 225 0.01 37.81 18.11
C SER A 225 0.40 38.53 19.42
N SER A 226 1.33 37.95 20.18
CA SER A 226 1.85 38.49 21.44
C SER A 226 2.88 39.63 21.32
N PHE A 227 3.52 39.80 20.15
CA PHE A 227 4.64 40.73 19.96
C PHE A 227 4.21 42.15 19.57
N GLY A 228 2.99 42.35 19.06
CA GLY A 228 2.41 43.67 18.81
C GLY A 228 3.05 44.49 17.68
N SER A 229 3.82 43.86 16.79
CA SER A 229 4.30 44.48 15.54
C SER A 229 3.49 43.97 14.35
N SER A 230 2.87 44.86 13.59
CA SER A 230 2.14 44.56 12.34
C SER A 230 3.07 44.38 11.12
N SER A 231 4.34 44.10 11.35
CA SER A 231 5.37 43.91 10.33
C SER A 231 6.59 43.23 10.92
N LEU A 232 7.11 42.22 10.22
CA LEU A 232 8.27 41.45 10.65
C LEU A 232 9.18 41.09 9.47
N THR A 233 10.48 41.08 9.73
CA THR A 233 11.53 40.85 8.74
C THR A 233 12.03 39.40 8.80
N TYR A 234 11.32 38.49 8.15
CA TYR A 234 11.57 37.05 8.23
C TYR A 234 12.86 36.59 7.51
N SER A 235 13.55 35.60 8.09
CA SER A 235 14.76 34.98 7.54
C SER A 235 14.50 33.69 6.73
N GLY A 236 13.50 32.90 7.12
CA GLY A 236 13.24 31.54 6.63
C GLY A 236 12.80 31.44 5.15
N MET A 237 12.53 30.23 4.66
CA MET A 237 12.14 29.99 3.26
C MET A 237 10.72 30.51 2.94
N SER A 238 9.73 30.12 3.74
CA SER A 238 8.29 30.34 3.48
C SER A 238 7.93 31.82 3.42
N LEU A 239 8.20 32.54 4.51
CA LEU A 239 7.79 33.94 4.70
C LEU A 239 8.91 34.96 4.46
N GLY A 240 10.16 34.49 4.33
CA GLY A 240 11.35 35.31 4.55
C GLY A 240 12.41 35.26 3.46
N THR A 241 13.54 35.90 3.75
CA THR A 241 14.55 36.29 2.76
C THR A 241 15.16 35.12 1.98
N ALA A 242 15.24 33.92 2.57
CA ALA A 242 15.69 32.73 1.85
C ALA A 242 14.74 32.31 0.72
N GLY A 243 13.44 32.62 0.80
CA GLY A 243 12.44 32.37 -0.23
C GLY A 243 12.67 33.14 -1.53
N VAL A 244 12.96 34.45 -1.44
CA VAL A 244 13.33 35.26 -2.61
C VAL A 244 14.68 34.83 -3.18
N ALA A 245 15.65 34.49 -2.33
CA ALA A 245 16.92 33.92 -2.78
C ALA A 245 16.70 32.60 -3.57
N LYS A 246 15.87 31.69 -3.04
CA LYS A 246 15.49 30.46 -3.73
C LYS A 246 14.78 30.73 -5.05
N SER A 247 13.85 31.70 -5.11
CA SER A 247 13.14 32.05 -6.34
C SER A 247 14.06 32.64 -7.41
N ALA A 248 14.95 33.57 -7.05
CA ALA A 248 15.98 34.10 -7.94
C ALA A 248 16.92 33.00 -8.45
N LEU A 249 17.30 32.05 -7.58
CA LEU A 249 18.09 30.89 -7.96
C LEU A 249 17.34 29.94 -8.90
N THR A 250 16.04 29.69 -8.68
CA THR A 250 15.19 28.91 -9.60
C THR A 250 15.17 29.57 -10.98
N TYR A 251 14.97 30.89 -11.08
CA TYR A 251 15.05 31.59 -12.37
C TYR A 251 16.40 31.39 -13.08
N LEU A 252 17.51 31.57 -12.36
CA LEU A 252 18.86 31.49 -12.93
C LEU A 252 19.28 30.04 -13.30
N SER A 253 18.69 29.03 -12.67
CA SER A 253 18.97 27.61 -12.93
C SER A 253 18.00 26.94 -13.91
N ARG A 254 16.81 27.52 -14.13
CA ARG A 254 15.73 26.94 -14.94
C ARG A 254 15.42 27.70 -16.23
N THR A 255 15.84 28.96 -16.35
CA THR A 255 15.62 29.75 -17.57
C THR A 255 16.85 29.82 -18.47
N SER A 256 16.69 30.33 -19.69
CA SER A 256 17.79 30.56 -20.62
C SER A 256 18.66 31.79 -20.28
N ASP A 257 18.29 32.57 -19.26
CA ASP A 257 18.97 33.80 -18.84
C ASP A 257 19.62 33.65 -17.46
N SER A 258 20.46 32.62 -17.32
CA SER A 258 21.27 32.35 -16.12
C SER A 258 22.30 33.45 -15.80
N SER A 259 22.44 34.45 -16.67
CA SER A 259 23.29 35.63 -16.50
C SER A 259 22.53 36.93 -16.18
N ASN A 260 21.21 36.87 -15.95
CA ASN A 260 20.39 38.07 -15.78
C ASN A 260 20.92 38.97 -14.65
N ILE A 261 21.22 40.24 -14.96
CA ILE A 261 21.86 41.16 -14.00
C ILE A 261 20.92 41.54 -12.84
N ILE A 262 19.62 41.68 -13.11
CA ILE A 262 18.62 42.03 -12.08
C ILE A 262 18.45 40.85 -11.12
N VAL A 263 18.26 39.64 -11.64
CA VAL A 263 18.05 38.45 -10.80
C VAL A 263 19.33 38.05 -10.05
N ASN A 264 20.51 38.18 -10.67
CA ASN A 264 21.79 38.04 -9.96
C ASN A 264 21.94 39.10 -8.86
N LYS A 265 21.50 40.34 -9.05
CA LYS A 265 21.51 41.35 -7.98
C LYS A 265 20.58 40.95 -6.82
N ILE A 266 19.35 40.52 -7.10
CA ILE A 266 18.41 40.05 -6.08
C ILE A 266 19.03 38.90 -5.26
N LEU A 267 19.60 37.91 -5.93
CA LEU A 267 20.25 36.77 -5.28
C LEU A 267 21.44 37.18 -4.41
N ASN A 268 22.33 38.04 -4.92
CA ASN A 268 23.49 38.50 -4.16
C ASN A 268 23.10 39.40 -2.97
N ASP A 269 22.13 40.31 -3.16
CA ASP A 269 21.71 41.24 -2.10
C ASP A 269 20.93 40.51 -0.97
N THR A 270 20.11 39.51 -1.30
CA THR A 270 19.42 38.67 -0.28
C THR A 270 20.40 37.77 0.48
N VAL A 271 21.36 37.15 -0.23
CA VAL A 271 22.43 36.35 0.39
C VAL A 271 23.36 37.23 1.24
N LEU A 272 23.59 38.48 0.86
CA LEU A 272 24.33 39.46 1.67
C LEU A 272 23.58 39.78 2.97
N TYR A 273 22.28 40.07 2.89
CA TYR A 273 21.43 40.28 4.08
C TYR A 273 21.49 39.06 5.02
N LEU A 274 21.28 37.85 4.50
CA LEU A 274 21.35 36.61 5.28
C LEU A 274 22.74 36.35 5.89
N ASN A 275 23.84 36.85 5.31
CA ASN A 275 25.15 36.75 5.96
C ASN A 275 25.35 37.84 7.03
N ASN A 276 24.66 38.98 6.94
CA ASN A 276 24.73 40.08 7.92
C ASN A 276 23.91 39.79 9.19
N VAL A 277 22.76 39.11 9.06
CA VAL A 277 21.87 38.77 10.20
C VAL A 277 22.18 37.41 10.84
N ALA A 278 23.12 36.65 10.28
CA ALA A 278 23.54 35.35 10.82
C ALA A 278 24.26 35.50 12.17
N ASN A 279 23.73 34.84 13.20
CA ASN A 279 24.44 34.67 14.47
C ASN A 279 25.39 33.47 14.33
N VAL A 280 26.67 33.78 14.08
CA VAL A 280 27.76 32.82 13.89
C VAL A 280 28.64 32.75 15.14
N THR A 281 28.74 31.56 15.75
CA THR A 281 29.59 31.29 16.91
C THR A 281 30.53 30.12 16.60
N GLY A 282 31.81 30.42 16.36
CA GLY A 282 32.84 29.41 16.09
C GLY A 282 32.66 28.70 14.74
N LYS A 283 31.92 27.58 14.73
CA LYS A 283 31.53 26.80 13.54
C LYS A 283 30.02 26.57 13.46
N GLU A 284 29.25 27.27 14.28
CA GLU A 284 27.80 27.16 14.35
C GLU A 284 27.19 28.42 13.76
N ARG A 285 26.19 28.25 12.88
CA ARG A 285 25.44 29.34 12.26
C ARG A 285 23.97 29.18 12.57
N SER A 286 23.36 30.26 13.03
CA SER A 286 21.96 30.29 13.43
C SER A 286 21.31 31.62 13.04
N TYR A 287 20.00 31.63 12.92
CA TYR A 287 19.23 32.79 12.47
C TYR A 287 18.14 33.12 13.49
N LEU A 288 17.82 34.41 13.62
CA LEU A 288 16.52 34.81 14.18
C LEU A 288 15.44 34.53 13.14
N MET A 289 14.26 34.11 13.61
CA MET A 289 13.13 33.83 12.74
C MET A 289 12.67 35.08 11.99
N ALA A 290 12.60 36.20 12.71
CA ALA A 290 12.53 37.57 12.19
C ALA A 290 13.36 38.52 13.09
N GLU A 291 13.90 39.62 12.55
CA GLU A 291 14.81 40.53 13.28
C GLU A 291 14.22 41.10 14.57
N GLU A 292 12.93 41.38 14.57
CA GLU A 292 12.20 42.06 15.66
C GLU A 292 11.88 41.11 16.84
N THR A 293 12.16 39.81 16.68
CA THR A 293 11.94 38.81 17.72
C THR A 293 13.11 38.78 18.71
N ASN A 294 12.80 38.79 20.01
CA ASN A 294 13.78 38.92 21.10
C ASN A 294 14.63 37.65 21.35
N GLY A 295 15.34 37.15 20.34
CA GLY A 295 16.18 35.94 20.40
C GLY A 295 15.52 34.67 19.86
N LEU A 296 14.31 34.76 19.32
CA LEU A 296 13.51 33.62 18.85
C LEU A 296 14.13 32.96 17.61
N LYS A 297 14.32 31.64 17.65
CA LYS A 297 14.85 30.85 16.54
C LYS A 297 13.90 29.70 16.20
N ALA A 298 13.78 29.37 14.92
CA ALA A 298 13.08 28.18 14.45
C ALA A 298 14.06 27.20 13.79
N THR A 299 13.73 25.91 13.86
CA THR A 299 14.42 24.85 13.13
C THR A 299 13.71 24.44 11.84
N SER A 300 12.41 24.74 11.72
CA SER A 300 11.55 24.38 10.57
C SER A 300 12.09 24.85 9.21
N TYR A 301 11.52 24.31 8.13
CA TYR A 301 11.84 24.74 6.77
C TYR A 301 11.26 26.13 6.45
N ALA A 302 10.03 26.39 6.90
CA ALA A 302 9.27 27.60 6.66
C ALA A 302 9.92 28.85 7.22
N THR A 303 10.12 28.87 8.54
CA THR A 303 10.47 30.05 9.32
C THR A 303 11.88 29.95 9.91
N GLY A 304 12.44 28.74 9.93
CA GLY A 304 13.69 28.40 10.61
C GLY A 304 14.92 28.20 9.73
N VAL A 305 15.98 27.72 10.40
CA VAL A 305 17.31 27.57 9.79
C VAL A 305 17.39 26.48 8.72
N SER A 306 16.48 25.50 8.69
CA SER A 306 16.56 24.40 7.73
C SER A 306 16.28 24.87 6.30
N GLY A 307 15.27 25.75 6.10
CA GLY A 307 15.03 26.35 4.78
C GLY A 307 16.25 27.14 4.29
N ILE A 308 16.90 27.88 5.20
CA ILE A 308 18.12 28.65 4.91
C ILE A 308 19.30 27.72 4.56
N ALA A 309 19.43 26.57 5.24
CA ALA A 309 20.46 25.58 4.95
C ALA A 309 20.25 24.87 3.60
N GLN A 310 19.00 24.55 3.24
CA GLN A 310 18.66 24.03 1.91
C GLN A 310 18.98 25.07 0.82
N MET A 311 18.62 26.35 1.03
CA MET A 311 18.94 27.44 0.10
C MET A 311 20.46 27.60 -0.11
N TYR A 312 21.27 27.44 0.95
CA TYR A 312 22.73 27.40 0.82
C TYR A 312 23.27 26.13 0.13
N LEU A 313 22.62 24.97 0.29
CA LEU A 313 22.96 23.77 -0.48
C LEU A 313 22.68 23.98 -1.97
N ASP A 314 21.48 24.46 -2.32
CA ASP A 314 21.07 24.75 -3.70
C ASP A 314 22.06 25.73 -4.37
N LEU A 315 22.49 26.76 -3.63
CA LEU A 315 23.50 27.73 -4.07
C LEU A 315 24.88 27.10 -4.31
N PHE A 316 25.29 26.15 -3.47
CA PHE A 316 26.53 25.40 -3.68
C PHE A 316 26.44 24.51 -4.91
N GLU A 317 25.34 23.79 -5.11
CA GLU A 317 25.12 22.93 -6.27
C GLU A 317 25.10 23.72 -7.59
N PHE A 318 24.49 24.91 -7.60
CA PHE A 318 24.46 25.81 -8.76
C PHE A 318 25.81 26.47 -9.08
N SER A 319 26.55 26.93 -8.07
CA SER A 319 27.74 27.80 -8.27
C SER A 319 29.10 27.14 -8.01
N GLY A 320 29.12 25.98 -7.36
CA GLY A 320 30.33 25.34 -6.84
C GLY A 320 31.04 26.10 -5.70
N ASN A 321 30.48 27.22 -5.22
CA ASN A 321 31.13 28.08 -4.24
C ASN A 321 31.12 27.44 -2.84
N SER A 322 32.30 27.06 -2.35
CA SER A 322 32.50 26.44 -1.04
C SER A 322 31.97 27.25 0.13
N THR A 323 31.86 28.58 0.04
CA THR A 323 31.27 29.38 1.12
C THR A 323 29.81 29.01 1.41
N TYR A 324 29.02 28.65 0.39
CA TYR A 324 27.63 28.24 0.61
C TYR A 324 27.55 26.84 1.22
N ARG A 325 28.39 25.90 0.76
CA ARG A 325 28.58 24.59 1.38
C ARG A 325 28.93 24.74 2.86
N ASP A 326 29.91 25.60 3.17
CA ASP A 326 30.40 25.79 4.53
C ASP A 326 29.34 26.47 5.41
N ASN A 327 28.61 27.47 4.90
CA ASN A 327 27.43 28.05 5.58
C ASN A 327 26.35 27.00 5.91
N ALA A 328 26.04 26.09 4.98
CA ALA A 328 25.07 25.01 5.22
C ALA A 328 25.55 24.04 6.31
N LEU A 329 26.83 23.66 6.27
CA LEU A 329 27.45 22.82 7.30
C LEU A 329 27.56 23.51 8.67
N GLU A 330 27.72 24.82 8.73
CA GLU A 330 27.66 25.58 9.98
C GLU A 330 26.27 25.54 10.63
N ILE A 331 25.19 25.45 9.83
CA ILE A 331 23.82 25.26 10.34
C ILE A 331 23.64 23.81 10.85
N VAL A 332 24.17 22.81 10.15
CA VAL A 332 24.20 21.41 10.64
C VAL A 332 24.92 21.32 11.99
N ASN A 333 26.07 22.00 12.15
CA ASN A 333 26.79 22.03 13.42
C ASN A 333 25.94 22.63 14.54
N TRP A 334 25.20 23.71 14.28
CA TRP A 334 24.33 24.36 15.28
C TRP A 334 23.16 23.45 15.68
N LEU A 335 22.48 22.84 14.70
CA LEU A 335 21.43 21.85 14.95
C LEU A 335 21.97 20.63 15.72
N ASN A 336 23.23 20.25 15.49
CA ASN A 336 23.86 19.14 16.21
C ASN A 336 24.21 19.50 17.67
N GLY A 337 24.82 20.67 17.89
CA GLY A 337 25.26 21.18 19.20
C GLY A 337 24.14 21.64 20.14
N THR A 338 22.89 21.59 19.68
CA THR A 338 21.72 21.92 20.50
C THR A 338 21.36 20.72 21.40
N ASP A 339 21.74 20.78 22.68
CA ASP A 339 21.67 19.64 23.64
C ASP A 339 20.26 19.11 23.93
N ASN A 340 19.24 19.98 24.02
CA ASN A 340 17.86 19.53 24.22
C ASN A 340 17.34 18.92 22.91
N PHE A 341 17.09 17.61 22.93
CA PHE A 341 16.59 16.86 21.77
C PHE A 341 15.34 17.50 21.16
N GLN A 342 14.37 17.98 21.95
CA GLN A 342 13.14 18.61 21.44
C GLN A 342 13.39 19.86 20.58
N PHE A 343 14.46 20.63 20.82
CA PHE A 343 14.81 21.75 19.93
C PHE A 343 15.27 21.29 18.55
N LYS A 344 15.71 20.04 18.38
CA LYS A 344 15.99 19.47 17.05
C LYS A 344 14.69 19.12 16.28
N PHE A 345 13.54 19.15 16.95
CA PHE A 345 12.20 18.90 16.39
C PHE A 345 11.42 20.20 16.13
N HIS A 346 11.69 21.23 16.94
CA HIS A 346 10.77 22.35 17.13
C HIS A 346 11.47 23.70 17.33
N PHE A 347 10.69 24.76 17.52
CA PHE A 347 11.12 26.12 17.84
C PHE A 347 11.98 26.20 19.11
N SER A 348 12.83 27.22 19.16
CA SER A 348 13.55 27.66 20.36
C SER A 348 13.11 29.07 20.75
N TYR A 349 12.09 29.17 21.60
CA TYR A 349 11.76 30.40 22.33
C TYR A 349 12.82 30.64 23.42
N ILE A 350 13.93 31.27 23.04
CA ILE A 350 14.98 31.71 23.96
C ILE A 350 14.81 33.20 24.19
N VAL A 351 13.89 33.57 25.08
CA VAL A 351 13.77 34.94 25.58
C VAL A 351 14.62 35.08 26.85
N ASN A 352 15.57 36.01 26.85
CA ASN A 352 16.48 36.31 27.96
C ASN A 352 17.35 35.13 28.48
N GLY A 353 17.38 33.99 27.79
CA GLY A 353 18.24 32.85 28.12
C GLY A 353 17.63 31.83 29.08
N SER A 354 16.36 31.97 29.48
CA SER A 354 15.59 30.83 29.98
C SER A 354 14.96 30.06 28.81
N VAL A 355 14.85 28.75 28.98
CA VAL A 355 13.89 27.93 28.25
C VAL A 355 12.67 27.87 29.14
N ASP A 356 11.75 28.82 28.94
CA ASP A 356 10.42 28.73 29.55
C ASP A 356 9.67 27.55 28.91
N GLU A 357 8.69 26.99 29.62
CA GLU A 357 8.03 25.72 29.23
C GLU A 357 7.45 25.81 27.81
N LEU A 358 8.04 25.04 26.89
CA LEU A 358 7.52 24.92 25.53
C LEU A 358 6.10 24.35 25.60
N ASP A 359 5.21 24.87 24.75
CA ASP A 359 3.98 24.17 24.40
C ASP A 359 4.36 22.78 23.88
N GLU A 360 3.72 21.73 24.40
CA GLU A 360 4.03 20.37 23.96
C GLU A 360 3.64 20.16 22.47
N THR A 361 2.82 21.05 21.88
CA THR A 361 2.32 20.94 20.50
C THR A 361 3.34 21.31 19.42
N PHE A 362 3.75 20.31 18.61
CA PHE A 362 4.62 20.51 17.45
C PHE A 362 4.07 19.86 16.16
N GLU A 363 4.35 20.52 15.02
CA GLU A 363 3.92 20.12 13.67
C GLU A 363 4.79 18.97 13.10
N LEU A 364 4.17 18.02 12.37
CA LEU A 364 4.89 16.93 11.70
C LEU A 364 5.10 17.14 10.18
N GLY A 365 4.40 18.10 9.55
CA GLY A 365 4.45 18.38 8.11
C GLY A 365 5.80 18.87 7.56
N TYR A 366 5.93 18.95 6.23
CA TYR A 366 7.18 19.35 5.57
C TYR A 366 7.60 20.79 5.86
N THR A 367 6.71 21.76 5.65
CA THR A 367 7.09 23.18 5.62
C THR A 367 7.30 23.70 7.04
N TYR A 368 6.35 23.47 7.94
CA TYR A 368 6.40 24.01 9.31
C TYR A 368 6.92 23.00 10.36
N GLY A 369 6.90 21.71 10.05
CA GLY A 369 7.26 20.64 10.99
C GLY A 369 8.65 20.04 10.82
N ILE A 370 8.91 19.03 11.65
CA ILE A 370 10.17 18.27 11.69
C ILE A 370 10.55 17.63 10.34
N THR A 371 9.58 17.28 9.49
CA THR A 371 9.85 16.63 8.21
C THR A 371 10.77 17.47 7.30
N GLY A 372 10.60 18.80 7.26
CA GLY A 372 11.50 19.68 6.50
C GLY A 372 12.93 19.70 7.04
N VAL A 373 13.09 19.51 8.36
CA VAL A 373 14.40 19.39 9.03
C VAL A 373 15.06 18.07 8.64
N ILE A 374 14.31 16.96 8.70
CA ILE A 374 14.76 15.62 8.26
C ILE A 374 15.22 15.67 6.80
N GLN A 375 14.41 16.24 5.90
CA GLN A 375 14.76 16.36 4.48
C GLN A 375 16.02 17.21 4.26
N THR A 376 16.10 18.38 4.90
CA THR A 376 17.25 19.28 4.75
C THR A 376 18.55 18.59 5.17
N LEU A 377 18.52 17.92 6.34
CA LEU A 377 19.66 17.16 6.84
C LEU A 377 20.01 15.96 5.95
N PHE A 378 19.02 15.31 5.34
CA PHE A 378 19.24 14.23 4.37
C PHE A 378 19.92 14.75 3.10
N ASN A 379 19.37 15.81 2.48
CA ASN A 379 19.90 16.41 1.27
C ASN A 379 21.35 16.90 1.45
N ILE A 380 21.62 17.61 2.55
CA ILE A 380 22.98 18.05 2.91
C ILE A 380 23.89 16.85 3.20
N GLY A 381 23.35 15.80 3.79
CA GLY A 381 24.04 14.55 4.07
C GLY A 381 24.52 13.83 2.81
N GLU A 382 23.65 13.62 1.84
CA GLU A 382 23.99 12.98 0.56
C GLU A 382 24.89 13.88 -0.30
N SER A 383 24.42 15.08 -0.68
CA SER A 383 25.11 15.96 -1.62
C SER A 383 26.51 16.39 -1.16
N LEU A 384 26.75 16.47 0.16
CA LEU A 384 28.06 16.82 0.73
C LEU A 384 28.81 15.63 1.36
N SER A 385 28.27 14.41 1.28
CA SER A 385 28.79 13.23 1.99
C SER A 385 28.97 13.46 3.51
N ASN A 386 28.06 14.21 4.14
CA ASN A 386 28.15 14.59 5.54
C ASN A 386 27.46 13.57 6.47
N SER A 387 28.26 12.71 7.10
CA SER A 387 27.77 11.66 8.00
C SER A 387 27.03 12.17 9.23
N THR A 388 27.33 13.38 9.73
CA THR A 388 26.59 13.99 10.86
C THR A 388 25.16 14.33 10.45
N ALA A 389 24.98 14.98 9.29
CA ALA A 389 23.66 15.33 8.77
C ALA A 389 22.82 14.08 8.46
N LEU A 390 23.42 13.05 7.84
CA LEU A 390 22.75 11.75 7.62
C LEU A 390 22.32 11.07 8.93
N GLN A 391 23.20 11.04 9.93
CA GLN A 391 22.90 10.43 11.23
C GLN A 391 21.78 11.19 11.96
N MET A 392 21.81 12.53 11.97
CA MET A 392 20.76 13.35 12.57
C MET A 392 19.42 13.19 11.82
N SER A 393 19.44 13.20 10.49
CA SER A 393 18.24 12.98 9.67
C SER A 393 17.59 11.63 10.01
N LYS A 394 18.41 10.58 10.14
CA LYS A 394 17.95 9.25 10.56
C LYS A 394 17.39 9.25 12.00
N GLU A 395 18.08 9.85 12.96
CA GLU A 395 17.63 9.91 14.36
C GLU A 395 16.28 10.63 14.50
N LEU A 396 16.12 11.75 13.79
CA LEU A 396 14.87 12.51 13.73
C LEU A 396 13.76 11.72 13.02
N ALA A 397 14.07 10.98 11.95
CA ALA A 397 13.12 10.10 11.27
C ALA A 397 12.69 8.90 12.14
N ASP A 398 13.62 8.25 12.84
CA ASP A 398 13.31 7.14 13.76
C ASP A 398 12.52 7.59 15.00
N GLU A 399 12.61 8.85 15.43
CA GLU A 399 11.69 9.42 16.43
C GLU A 399 10.33 9.81 15.82
N LEU A 400 10.32 10.43 14.63
CA LEU A 400 9.08 10.74 13.91
C LEU A 400 8.22 9.48 13.75
N TYR A 401 8.83 8.35 13.37
CA TYR A 401 8.15 7.05 13.31
C TYR A 401 7.49 6.60 14.62
N LYS A 402 7.98 7.01 15.80
CA LYS A 402 7.37 6.66 17.11
C LYS A 402 6.12 7.49 17.43
N SER A 403 5.93 8.65 16.79
CA SER A 403 4.68 9.41 16.87
C SER A 403 3.54 8.77 16.05
N GLY A 404 3.87 7.88 15.12
CA GLY A 404 2.91 7.14 14.30
C GLY A 404 2.17 6.07 15.10
N THR A 405 0.84 6.10 15.06
CA THR A 405 -0.01 5.03 15.60
C THR A 405 -0.21 3.95 14.55
N GLU A 406 0.37 2.76 14.78
CA GLU A 406 0.20 1.60 13.91
C GLU A 406 -1.10 0.85 14.23
N ASN A 407 -1.99 0.73 13.25
CA ASN A 407 -3.15 -0.16 13.32
C ASN A 407 -2.76 -1.53 12.77
N ILE A 408 -2.46 -2.46 13.69
CA ILE A 408 -2.04 -3.83 13.37
C ILE A 408 -3.09 -4.57 12.52
N ALA A 409 -4.39 -4.31 12.71
CA ALA A 409 -5.47 -5.02 12.02
C ALA A 409 -5.64 -4.62 10.55
N THR A 410 -5.31 -3.38 10.18
CA THR A 410 -5.30 -2.90 8.79
C THR A 410 -3.89 -2.83 8.20
N ASN A 411 -2.85 -3.03 9.02
CA ASN A 411 -1.43 -2.85 8.67
C ASN A 411 -1.14 -1.43 8.13
N GLU A 412 -1.78 -0.43 8.77
CA GLU A 412 -1.68 1.01 8.47
C GLU A 412 -0.84 1.73 9.55
N ILE A 413 -0.16 2.82 9.19
CA ILE A 413 0.45 3.75 10.17
C ILE A 413 -0.15 5.13 9.98
N ARG A 414 -0.75 5.67 11.03
CA ARG A 414 -1.38 7.00 11.05
C ARG A 414 -0.50 7.97 11.83
N PHE A 415 -0.26 9.15 11.27
CA PHE A 415 0.43 10.23 11.97
C PHE A 415 -0.57 11.37 12.17
N PRO A 416 -0.54 12.07 13.32
CA PRO A 416 -1.26 13.32 13.47
C PRO A 416 -0.56 14.44 12.67
N GLU A 417 -1.22 15.58 12.51
CA GLU A 417 -0.51 16.81 12.13
C GLU A 417 0.31 17.35 13.30
N ARG A 418 -0.26 17.27 14.51
CA ARG A 418 0.29 17.83 15.75
C ARG A 418 0.31 16.81 16.88
N THR A 419 1.40 16.77 17.62
CA THR A 419 1.55 16.01 18.88
C THR A 419 1.79 16.99 20.02
N PRO A 420 1.13 16.87 21.20
CA PRO A 420 0.21 15.82 21.61
C PRO A 420 -1.15 15.88 20.91
N ILE A 421 -1.79 14.70 20.83
CA ILE A 421 -3.04 14.49 20.11
C ILE A 421 -4.21 15.10 20.90
N THR A 422 -4.76 16.20 20.40
CA THR A 422 -6.18 16.51 20.66
C THR A 422 -7.03 15.56 19.82
N PRO A 423 -8.03 14.84 20.37
CA PRO A 423 -8.74 13.77 19.65
C PRO A 423 -9.56 14.18 18.41
N GLU A 424 -9.61 15.47 18.08
CA GLU A 424 -10.53 16.05 17.09
C GLU A 424 -9.83 16.48 15.79
N ILE A 425 -8.50 16.65 15.79
CA ILE A 425 -7.73 16.99 14.58
C ILE A 425 -7.43 15.71 13.79
N GLN A 426 -8.29 15.39 12.82
CA GLN A 426 -8.05 14.30 11.87
C GLN A 426 -6.94 14.69 10.91
N GLY A 427 -5.87 13.90 10.87
CA GLY A 427 -4.63 14.27 10.18
C GLY A 427 -4.80 14.62 8.70
N SER A 428 -4.55 15.89 8.38
CA SER A 428 -4.46 16.44 7.03
C SER A 428 -3.52 15.65 6.13
N THR A 429 -3.91 15.53 4.86
CA THR A 429 -3.11 14.93 3.78
C THR A 429 -2.12 15.93 3.16
N SER A 430 -1.93 17.11 3.76
CA SER A 430 -1.10 18.18 3.23
C SER A 430 0.36 17.78 2.99
N GLY A 431 0.96 18.34 1.93
CA GLY A 431 2.41 18.39 1.80
C GLY A 431 3.05 19.26 2.88
N SER A 432 2.61 20.51 3.00
CA SER A 432 3.19 21.52 3.89
C SER A 432 2.98 21.24 5.37
N PHE A 433 1.81 20.73 5.75
CA PHE A 433 1.36 20.64 7.15
C PHE A 433 1.18 19.21 7.68
N GLY A 434 1.02 18.21 6.80
CA GLY A 434 0.46 16.92 7.15
C GLY A 434 1.21 15.72 6.54
N MET A 435 0.45 14.65 6.29
CA MET A 435 1.03 13.35 5.99
C MET A 435 1.80 13.27 4.67
N ALA A 436 1.36 13.92 3.58
CA ALA A 436 2.01 13.71 2.28
C ALA A 436 3.46 14.22 2.23
N GLY A 437 3.78 15.30 2.94
CA GLY A 437 5.15 15.78 3.08
C GLY A 437 6.02 14.78 3.83
N MET A 438 5.54 14.34 5.00
CA MET A 438 6.17 13.32 5.83
C MET A 438 6.40 12.00 5.09
N TYR A 439 5.43 11.57 4.26
CA TYR A 439 5.55 10.39 3.42
C TYR A 439 6.63 10.57 2.34
N THR A 440 6.66 11.73 1.67
CA THR A 440 7.64 12.04 0.63
C THR A 440 9.06 11.97 1.16
N THR A 441 9.33 12.61 2.30
CA THR A 441 10.64 12.60 2.93
C THR A 441 11.03 11.22 3.44
N LEU A 442 10.13 10.53 4.16
CA LEU A 442 10.42 9.19 4.69
C LEU A 442 10.61 8.16 3.57
N TYR A 443 9.95 8.31 2.43
CA TYR A 443 10.21 7.54 1.20
C TYR A 443 11.60 7.83 0.63
N GLN A 444 12.00 9.10 0.47
CA GLN A 444 13.32 9.46 -0.07
C GLN A 444 14.47 8.98 0.84
N LEU A 445 14.30 9.04 2.16
CA LEU A 445 15.20 8.38 3.10
C LEU A 445 15.21 6.86 2.91
N ALA A 446 14.05 6.22 2.69
CA ALA A 446 13.92 4.77 2.50
C ALA A 446 14.50 4.26 1.17
N GLU A 447 14.50 5.05 0.10
CA GLU A 447 15.15 4.68 -1.17
C GLU A 447 16.67 4.66 -1.02
N ASN A 448 17.25 5.74 -0.54
CA ASN A 448 18.70 5.96 -0.56
C ASN A 448 19.43 5.26 0.61
N SER A 449 18.79 5.15 1.78
CA SER A 449 19.35 4.37 2.88
C SER A 449 19.11 2.87 2.72
N THR A 450 20.06 2.05 3.14
CA THR A 450 19.94 0.58 3.19
C THR A 450 19.10 0.13 4.40
N LEU A 451 17.98 0.81 4.66
CA LEU A 451 17.09 0.57 5.79
C LEU A 451 15.78 -0.06 5.29
N ASP A 452 15.78 -1.38 5.09
CA ASP A 452 14.60 -2.12 4.60
C ASP A 452 13.36 -1.89 5.48
N ILE A 453 13.57 -1.69 6.79
CA ILE A 453 12.53 -1.31 7.76
C ILE A 453 11.80 -0.03 7.33
N SER A 454 12.52 0.98 6.81
CA SER A 454 11.92 2.22 6.31
C SER A 454 11.08 1.96 5.07
N ARG A 455 11.54 1.13 4.13
CA ARG A 455 10.77 0.76 2.92
C ARG A 455 9.47 0.01 3.27
N VAL A 456 9.52 -0.87 4.26
CA VAL A 456 8.33 -1.56 4.79
C VAL A 456 7.38 -0.57 5.47
N ARG A 457 7.87 0.30 6.37
CA ARG A 457 7.07 1.34 7.04
C ARG A 457 6.37 2.26 6.03
N VAL A 458 7.11 2.79 5.06
CA VAL A 458 6.58 3.65 3.99
C VAL A 458 5.55 2.92 3.12
N SER A 459 5.69 1.60 2.93
CA SER A 459 4.66 0.80 2.25
C SER A 459 3.38 0.66 3.09
N LYS A 460 3.47 0.47 4.41
CA LYS A 460 2.30 0.50 5.32
C LYS A 460 1.60 1.85 5.32
N MET A 461 2.39 2.91 5.30
CA MET A 461 1.94 4.29 5.18
C MET A 461 1.20 4.51 3.86
N LYS A 462 1.82 4.22 2.70
CA LYS A 462 1.15 4.37 1.40
C LYS A 462 -0.16 3.57 1.34
N ASN A 463 -0.21 2.37 1.91
CA ASN A 463 -1.44 1.58 2.01
C ASN A 463 -2.55 2.25 2.84
N TYR A 464 -2.23 3.02 3.88
CA TYR A 464 -3.22 3.82 4.61
C TYR A 464 -3.82 4.92 3.72
N ILE A 465 -3.01 5.67 2.99
CA ILE A 465 -3.55 6.73 2.12
C ILE A 465 -4.30 6.11 0.91
N LEU A 466 -3.89 4.94 0.40
CA LEU A 466 -4.67 4.18 -0.57
C LEU A 466 -6.01 3.65 0.00
N SER A 467 -6.08 3.25 1.28
CA SER A 467 -7.33 2.84 1.93
C SER A 467 -8.25 4.03 2.25
N GLN A 468 -7.69 5.22 2.47
CA GLN A 468 -8.47 6.44 2.54
C GLN A 468 -8.95 6.88 1.15
N ALA A 469 -8.15 6.67 0.09
CA ALA A 469 -8.48 7.09 -1.28
C ALA A 469 -9.69 6.35 -1.88
N SER A 470 -9.93 5.09 -1.49
CA SER A 470 -11.17 4.39 -1.88
C SER A 470 -12.42 4.99 -1.23
N ASN A 471 -12.27 5.72 -0.12
CA ASN A 471 -13.26 6.65 0.40
C ASN A 471 -12.97 8.06 -0.13
N ILE A 472 -13.14 8.26 -1.45
CA ILE A 472 -12.86 9.52 -2.18
C ILE A 472 -13.22 10.78 -1.36
N ASN A 473 -14.39 10.76 -0.71
CA ASN A 473 -14.88 11.88 0.07
C ASN A 473 -13.93 12.33 1.20
N GLY A 474 -13.25 11.40 1.87
CA GLY A 474 -12.32 11.71 2.96
C GLY A 474 -10.99 12.29 2.49
N LEU A 475 -10.54 11.98 1.26
CA LEU A 475 -9.19 12.32 0.81
C LEU A 475 -9.02 13.79 0.38
N TYR A 476 -10.12 14.37 -0.13
CA TYR A 476 -10.17 15.72 -0.69
C TYR A 476 -10.92 16.73 0.21
N GLY A 477 -11.18 16.37 1.47
CA GLY A 477 -11.98 17.21 2.38
C GLY A 477 -13.46 17.32 2.01
N ILE A 478 -13.99 16.45 1.14
CA ILE A 478 -15.39 16.47 0.70
C ILE A 478 -16.27 15.99 1.86
N ASN A 479 -16.62 16.93 2.73
CA ASN A 479 -17.48 16.66 3.86
C ASN A 479 -18.86 16.21 3.36
N ASN A 480 -19.36 15.06 3.83
CA ASN A 480 -20.47 14.33 3.20
C ASN A 480 -21.85 14.93 3.55
N THR A 481 -21.92 16.25 3.70
CA THR A 481 -23.00 17.01 4.33
C THR A 481 -23.95 17.65 3.31
N ILE A 482 -24.62 16.79 2.52
CA ILE A 482 -25.82 17.11 1.70
C ILE A 482 -25.57 18.03 0.48
N THR A 483 -24.54 18.88 0.50
CA THR A 483 -24.04 19.63 -0.66
C THR A 483 -22.77 18.98 -1.18
N ASN A 484 -22.76 18.50 -2.43
CA ASN A 484 -21.63 17.82 -3.08
C ASN A 484 -20.41 18.73 -3.38
N ASN A 485 -20.25 19.83 -2.64
CA ASN A 485 -19.16 20.80 -2.86
C ASN A 485 -17.82 20.14 -2.50
N ILE A 486 -16.89 20.15 -3.45
CA ILE A 486 -15.52 19.71 -3.19
C ILE A 486 -14.78 20.85 -2.49
N GLU A 487 -14.55 20.73 -1.18
CA GLU A 487 -13.67 21.62 -0.43
C GLU A 487 -12.20 21.32 -0.75
N MET A 488 -11.80 21.57 -2.01
CA MET A 488 -10.40 21.68 -2.37
C MET A 488 -9.80 22.88 -1.65
N ASN A 489 -9.30 22.67 -0.43
CA ASN A 489 -8.31 23.56 0.14
C ASN A 489 -6.98 23.27 -0.58
N PRO A 490 -6.50 24.16 -1.47
CA PRO A 490 -5.29 23.96 -2.26
C PRO A 490 -4.01 23.74 -1.44
N SER A 491 -4.01 24.08 -0.13
CA SER A 491 -2.86 23.89 0.75
C SER A 491 -2.80 22.51 1.42
N THR A 492 -3.90 21.74 1.43
CA THR A 492 -4.03 20.55 2.30
C THR A 492 -4.12 19.19 1.61
N GLY A 493 -4.10 19.09 0.27
CA GLY A 493 -4.33 17.80 -0.38
C GLY A 493 -3.57 17.56 -1.68
N ILE A 494 -4.23 17.85 -2.81
CA ILE A 494 -3.97 17.22 -4.12
C ILE A 494 -2.50 17.21 -4.55
N PRO A 495 -1.73 18.31 -4.46
CA PRO A 495 -0.35 18.28 -4.97
C PRO A 495 0.60 17.46 -4.08
N GLY A 496 0.28 17.29 -2.79
CA GLY A 496 0.95 16.35 -1.91
C GLY A 496 0.62 14.90 -2.28
N HIS A 497 -0.64 14.59 -2.59
CA HIS A 497 -1.00 13.27 -3.12
C HIS A 497 -0.28 12.94 -4.42
N LEU A 498 -0.21 13.89 -5.37
CA LEU A 498 0.55 13.71 -6.63
C LEU A 498 2.03 13.40 -6.36
N GLN A 499 2.67 14.15 -5.45
CA GLN A 499 4.07 13.97 -5.05
C GLN A 499 4.32 12.67 -4.26
N MET A 500 3.29 12.04 -3.68
CA MET A 500 3.35 10.75 -2.99
C MET A 500 2.99 9.57 -3.91
N LEU A 501 2.02 9.74 -4.80
CA LEU A 501 1.59 8.72 -5.77
C LEU A 501 2.64 8.52 -6.86
N SER A 502 3.42 9.53 -7.21
CA SER A 502 4.53 9.42 -8.16
C SER A 502 5.66 8.48 -7.68
N LEU A 503 5.73 8.22 -6.37
CA LEU A 503 6.72 7.38 -5.70
C LEU A 503 6.31 5.90 -5.83
N LYS A 504 7.15 5.07 -6.47
CA LYS A 504 6.87 3.65 -6.70
C LYS A 504 7.17 2.82 -5.45
N SER A 505 6.13 2.25 -4.82
CA SER A 505 6.35 1.25 -3.78
C SER A 505 7.12 0.04 -4.32
N ILE A 506 8.02 -0.52 -3.51
CA ILE A 506 8.70 -1.78 -3.84
C ILE A 506 7.66 -2.88 -4.11
N GLY A 507 7.95 -3.76 -5.07
CA GLY A 507 7.13 -4.95 -5.30
C GLY A 507 7.04 -5.77 -4.02
N LYS A 508 5.82 -5.93 -3.50
CA LYS A 508 5.54 -6.66 -2.26
C LYS A 508 4.64 -7.85 -2.58
N LEU A 509 5.12 -9.05 -2.28
CA LEU A 509 4.31 -10.25 -2.38
C LEU A 509 3.24 -10.27 -1.28
N ASN A 510 1.98 -10.39 -1.67
CA ASN A 510 0.89 -10.89 -0.86
C ASN A 510 0.60 -12.33 -1.27
N VAL A 511 0.31 -13.20 -0.31
CA VAL A 511 -0.16 -14.56 -0.56
C VAL A 511 -1.54 -14.66 0.05
N GLN A 512 -2.55 -15.07 -0.72
CA GLN A 512 -3.93 -15.17 -0.21
C GLN A 512 -4.13 -16.44 0.63
N LYS A 513 -3.32 -16.59 1.69
CA LYS A 513 -3.31 -17.72 2.61
C LYS A 513 -2.57 -17.34 3.90
N ASP A 514 -3.10 -17.76 5.04
CA ASP A 514 -2.46 -17.59 6.35
C ASP A 514 -1.13 -18.37 6.41
N GLU A 515 -0.05 -17.71 6.81
CA GLU A 515 1.29 -18.31 6.98
C GLU A 515 1.31 -19.45 8.01
N SER A 516 0.42 -19.39 9.01
CA SER A 516 0.31 -20.38 10.10
C SER A 516 -0.48 -21.64 9.72
N THR A 517 -1.21 -21.62 8.60
CA THR A 517 -2.04 -22.75 8.16
C THR A 517 -1.34 -23.50 7.02
N PRO A 518 -1.07 -24.82 7.12
CA PRO A 518 -0.44 -25.57 6.02
C PRO A 518 -1.36 -25.68 4.79
N LEU A 519 -0.78 -25.81 3.60
CA LEU A 519 -1.52 -26.16 2.39
C LEU A 519 -1.78 -27.68 2.42
N ASP A 520 -2.94 -28.09 2.94
CA ASP A 520 -3.26 -29.49 3.21
C ASP A 520 -3.92 -30.18 2.00
N PHE A 521 -3.15 -31.08 1.37
CA PHE A 521 -3.57 -31.95 0.29
C PHE A 521 -4.37 -33.16 0.78
N GLN A 522 -4.49 -33.39 2.08
CA GLN A 522 -5.19 -34.53 2.69
C GLN A 522 -4.59 -35.87 2.20
N ASN A 523 -5.34 -36.96 2.32
CA ASN A 523 -4.98 -38.27 1.80
C ASN A 523 -5.00 -38.27 0.26
N VAL A 524 -3.93 -38.77 -0.35
CA VAL A 524 -3.78 -39.03 -1.79
C VAL A 524 -3.16 -40.41 -1.98
N GLU A 525 -3.77 -41.22 -2.84
CA GLU A 525 -3.34 -42.60 -3.13
C GLU A 525 -2.00 -42.61 -3.87
N ILE A 526 -1.11 -43.55 -3.57
CA ILE A 526 0.22 -43.63 -4.20
C ILE A 526 0.09 -43.74 -5.72
N GLY A 527 0.88 -42.93 -6.44
CA GLY A 527 0.83 -42.85 -7.91
C GLY A 527 -0.34 -42.04 -8.48
N ASN A 528 -1.36 -41.70 -7.69
CA ASN A 528 -2.32 -40.64 -8.03
C ASN A 528 -1.75 -39.25 -7.66
N THR A 529 -2.40 -38.19 -8.16
CA THR A 529 -1.93 -36.81 -7.96
C THR A 529 -3.07 -35.90 -7.51
N LYS A 530 -2.73 -34.88 -6.72
CA LYS A 530 -3.67 -33.82 -6.34
C LYS A 530 -2.99 -32.46 -6.46
N THR A 531 -3.63 -31.55 -7.18
CA THR A 531 -3.16 -30.17 -7.37
C THR A 531 -3.99 -29.22 -6.52
N LEU A 532 -3.32 -28.31 -5.81
CA LEU A 532 -3.93 -27.15 -5.15
C LEU A 532 -3.24 -25.87 -5.63
N SER A 533 -4.00 -24.79 -5.69
CA SER A 533 -3.53 -23.49 -6.16
C SER A 533 -3.38 -22.51 -4.99
N ILE A 534 -2.38 -21.64 -5.03
CA ILE A 534 -2.34 -20.40 -4.23
C ILE A 534 -2.25 -19.18 -5.14
N ILE A 535 -2.88 -18.09 -4.73
CA ILE A 535 -2.79 -16.81 -5.43
C ILE A 535 -1.64 -16.01 -4.81
N LEU A 536 -0.66 -15.72 -5.66
CA LEU A 536 0.43 -14.79 -5.41
C LEU A 536 0.05 -13.45 -6.03
N GLU A 537 0.02 -12.39 -5.25
CA GLU A 537 -0.29 -11.03 -5.74
C GLU A 537 0.92 -10.13 -5.49
N ASN A 538 1.30 -9.33 -6.48
CA ASN A 538 2.10 -8.15 -6.21
C ASN A 538 1.15 -7.06 -5.71
N ILE A 539 1.33 -6.57 -4.49
CA ILE A 539 0.58 -5.42 -3.96
C ILE A 539 1.44 -4.13 -3.93
N GLY A 540 2.57 -4.14 -4.64
CA GLY A 540 3.44 -2.99 -4.88
C GLY A 540 3.45 -2.52 -6.35
N GLU A 541 4.28 -1.52 -6.62
CA GLU A 541 4.34 -0.79 -7.90
C GLU A 541 5.70 -0.89 -8.62
N ALA A 542 6.56 -1.77 -8.14
CA ALA A 542 7.66 -2.33 -8.91
C ALA A 542 7.37 -3.81 -9.19
N ASP A 543 7.81 -4.28 -10.34
CA ASP A 543 7.74 -5.67 -10.76
C ASP A 543 8.45 -6.59 -9.74
N ILE A 544 7.81 -7.69 -9.35
CA ILE A 544 8.42 -8.76 -8.56
C ILE A 544 8.93 -9.83 -9.52
N LEU A 545 10.25 -9.96 -9.65
CA LEU A 545 10.84 -11.18 -10.18
C LEU A 545 10.80 -12.25 -9.07
N ILE A 546 10.04 -13.31 -9.32
CA ILE A 546 10.07 -14.54 -8.52
C ILE A 546 11.15 -15.45 -9.13
N ASN A 547 12.18 -15.72 -8.34
CA ASN A 547 13.28 -16.60 -8.73
C ASN A 547 12.94 -18.03 -8.31
N TRP A 548 12.50 -18.86 -9.25
CA TRP A 548 12.07 -20.21 -8.94
C TRP A 548 13.24 -21.17 -9.01
N ASN A 549 13.78 -21.52 -7.84
CA ASN A 549 14.90 -22.43 -7.72
C ASN A 549 14.46 -23.86 -8.09
N GLU A 550 14.89 -24.37 -9.25
CA GLU A 550 14.40 -25.61 -9.90
C GLU A 550 14.61 -26.91 -9.09
N THR A 551 15.18 -26.81 -7.88
CA THR A 551 15.59 -27.93 -7.04
C THR A 551 14.60 -28.30 -5.93
N GLN A 552 13.54 -27.51 -5.69
CA GLN A 552 12.54 -27.81 -4.65
C GLN A 552 11.44 -28.81 -5.08
N ASN A 553 11.84 -29.95 -5.65
CA ASN A 553 11.02 -31.17 -5.57
C ASN A 553 11.28 -31.82 -4.20
N ILE A 554 10.51 -31.40 -3.19
CA ILE A 554 10.67 -31.85 -1.80
C ILE A 554 9.52 -32.80 -1.47
N ASP A 555 9.83 -33.98 -0.92
CA ASP A 555 8.86 -34.91 -0.32
C ASP A 555 7.56 -35.11 -1.10
N ASP A 556 7.69 -35.50 -2.37
CA ASP A 556 6.58 -35.79 -3.31
C ASP A 556 5.74 -34.59 -3.76
N PHE A 557 6.12 -33.36 -3.40
CA PHE A 557 5.53 -32.13 -3.92
C PHE A 557 6.32 -31.60 -5.13
N THR A 558 5.56 -31.09 -6.12
CA THR A 558 6.06 -30.58 -7.40
C THR A 558 5.32 -29.31 -7.80
N SER A 559 5.94 -28.52 -8.67
CA SER A 559 5.40 -27.26 -9.22
C SER A 559 5.85 -27.11 -10.67
N GLN A 560 5.24 -26.19 -11.42
CA GLN A 560 5.83 -25.74 -12.68
C GLN A 560 7.02 -24.82 -12.35
N SER A 561 8.21 -25.09 -12.91
CA SER A 561 9.34 -24.17 -12.79
C SER A 561 9.22 -23.02 -13.79
N PHE A 562 9.35 -21.79 -13.29
CA PHE A 562 9.36 -20.58 -14.10
C PHE A 562 10.09 -19.46 -13.35
N ASN A 563 10.98 -18.72 -14.01
CA ASN A 563 11.28 -17.37 -13.54
C ASN A 563 10.20 -16.46 -14.13
N THR A 564 9.28 -16.00 -13.29
CA THR A 564 8.19 -15.10 -13.71
C THR A 564 8.36 -13.73 -13.09
N VAL A 565 7.90 -12.72 -13.83
CA VAL A 565 7.68 -11.39 -13.29
C VAL A 565 6.19 -11.27 -12.98
N ILE A 566 5.84 -11.07 -11.71
CA ILE A 566 4.53 -10.51 -11.37
C ILE A 566 4.65 -9.00 -11.53
N SER A 567 3.98 -8.45 -12.55
CA SER A 567 3.97 -7.01 -12.82
C SER A 567 3.50 -6.19 -11.62
N GLU A 568 3.72 -4.88 -11.62
CA GLU A 568 3.00 -3.99 -10.70
C GLU A 568 1.51 -4.35 -10.60
N ARG A 569 1.02 -4.49 -9.35
CA ARG A 569 -0.35 -4.88 -8.99
C ARG A 569 -0.92 -6.16 -9.64
N GLY A 570 -0.05 -7.00 -10.23
CA GLY A 570 -0.42 -8.23 -10.92
C GLY A 570 -0.75 -9.40 -9.99
N ARG A 571 -1.45 -10.40 -10.53
CA ARG A 571 -1.77 -11.68 -9.87
C ARG A 571 -1.16 -12.84 -10.64
N PHE A 572 -0.66 -13.85 -9.94
CA PHE A 572 -0.15 -15.10 -10.48
C PHE A 572 -0.73 -16.28 -9.69
N ILE A 573 -1.17 -17.33 -10.39
CA ILE A 573 -1.72 -18.54 -9.76
C ILE A 573 -0.64 -19.62 -9.76
N LEU A 574 -0.04 -19.86 -8.61
CA LEU A 574 0.90 -20.96 -8.42
C LEU A 574 0.13 -22.26 -8.18
N ASN A 575 0.33 -23.25 -9.05
CA ASN A 575 -0.19 -24.59 -8.91
C ASN A 575 0.87 -25.52 -8.31
N ILE A 576 0.56 -26.14 -7.17
CA ILE A 576 1.39 -27.14 -6.50
C ILE A 576 0.70 -28.48 -6.61
N THR A 577 1.44 -29.53 -6.98
CA THR A 577 0.92 -30.89 -7.12
C THR A 577 1.66 -31.86 -6.20
N PHE A 578 0.91 -32.55 -5.35
CA PHE A 578 1.37 -33.66 -4.52
C PHE A 578 1.16 -34.99 -5.25
N THR A 579 2.20 -35.81 -5.31
CA THR A 579 2.25 -37.09 -6.04
C THR A 579 2.97 -38.14 -5.19
N PRO A 580 2.35 -38.65 -4.11
CA PRO A 580 3.02 -39.48 -3.12
C PRO A 580 3.67 -40.72 -3.73
N THR A 581 4.93 -40.97 -3.38
CA THR A 581 5.71 -42.14 -3.82
C THR A 581 5.89 -43.19 -2.71
N VAL A 582 5.57 -42.81 -1.47
CA VAL A 582 5.61 -43.66 -0.27
C VAL A 582 4.42 -43.33 0.62
N GLU A 583 3.98 -44.31 1.42
CA GLU A 583 2.96 -44.11 2.42
C GLU A 583 3.55 -43.41 3.65
N ALA A 584 3.15 -42.16 3.86
CA ALA A 584 3.62 -41.29 4.95
C ALA A 584 2.81 -39.98 4.99
N GLU A 585 2.73 -39.36 6.17
CA GLU A 585 2.51 -37.91 6.25
C GLU A 585 3.78 -37.16 5.83
N LYS A 586 3.62 -36.20 4.92
CA LYS A 586 4.66 -35.29 4.42
C LYS A 586 4.30 -33.86 4.81
N THR A 587 5.18 -33.17 5.53
CA THR A 587 4.97 -31.77 5.98
C THR A 587 6.16 -30.83 5.67
N PRO A 588 6.67 -30.79 4.43
CA PRO A 588 7.81 -29.94 4.08
C PRO A 588 7.45 -28.44 4.09
N LEU A 589 8.49 -27.61 4.21
CA LEU A 589 8.40 -26.16 4.12
C LEU A 589 8.92 -25.70 2.75
N TRP A 590 8.04 -25.18 1.89
CA TRP A 590 8.44 -24.58 0.61
C TRP A 590 8.93 -23.16 0.86
N VAL A 591 10.08 -22.81 0.30
CA VAL A 591 10.61 -21.44 0.31
C VAL A 591 10.41 -20.80 -1.06
N ILE A 592 9.64 -19.71 -1.11
CA ILE A 592 9.46 -18.87 -2.30
C ILE A 592 10.39 -17.65 -2.17
N GLU A 593 11.37 -17.55 -3.07
CA GLU A 593 12.31 -16.43 -3.14
C GLU A 593 11.86 -15.39 -4.17
N THR A 594 11.93 -14.11 -3.79
CA THR A 594 11.73 -12.96 -4.69
C THR A 594 12.94 -12.04 -4.62
N THR A 595 13.01 -11.01 -5.46
CA THR A 595 14.07 -9.98 -5.38
C THR A 595 14.13 -9.24 -4.04
N ASN A 596 13.02 -9.19 -3.29
CA ASN A 596 12.84 -8.26 -2.16
C ASN A 596 12.56 -8.99 -0.83
N THR A 597 11.92 -10.16 -0.88
CA THR A 597 11.46 -10.92 0.29
C THR A 597 11.49 -12.43 0.05
N GLN A 598 11.50 -13.19 1.15
CA GLN A 598 11.29 -14.64 1.18
C GLN A 598 9.93 -14.94 1.83
N PHE A 599 9.16 -15.87 1.27
CA PHE A 599 7.92 -16.38 1.86
C PHE A 599 8.03 -17.88 2.14
N ASN A 600 7.55 -18.32 3.30
CA ASN A 600 7.64 -19.71 3.75
C ASN A 600 6.24 -20.34 3.75
N LEU A 601 6.00 -21.25 2.82
CA LEU A 601 4.73 -21.97 2.67
C LEU A 601 4.84 -23.37 3.26
N GLN A 602 4.22 -23.61 4.42
CA GLN A 602 4.11 -24.98 4.93
C GLN A 602 3.12 -25.79 4.07
N LEU A 603 3.53 -27.00 3.67
CA LEU A 603 2.68 -27.98 3.00
C LEU A 603 2.27 -29.07 3.97
N LYS A 604 1.18 -29.79 3.64
CA LYS A 604 0.83 -31.06 4.26
C LYS A 604 0.20 -31.98 3.22
N GLY A 605 0.52 -33.26 3.24
CA GLY A 605 -0.13 -34.29 2.43
C GLY A 605 0.11 -35.66 3.06
N ILE A 606 -0.81 -36.59 2.85
CA ILE A 606 -0.65 -37.97 3.32
C ILE A 606 -0.69 -38.87 2.09
N GLY A 607 0.43 -39.51 1.77
CA GLY A 607 0.44 -40.62 0.85
C GLY A 607 -0.17 -41.83 1.53
N PHE A 608 -1.10 -42.54 0.87
CA PHE A 608 -1.64 -43.82 1.34
C PHE A 608 -1.64 -44.86 0.22
N ASP A 609 -1.49 -46.14 0.58
CA ASP A 609 -1.78 -47.27 -0.32
C ASP A 609 -3.13 -47.89 0.08
N LEU A 610 -3.65 -48.81 -0.74
CA LEU A 610 -4.84 -49.59 -0.40
C LEU A 610 -4.44 -51.05 -0.14
N PRO A 611 -4.80 -51.65 1.02
CA PRO A 611 -4.45 -53.01 1.37
C PRO A 611 -4.65 -54.01 0.23
N PHE A 612 -3.55 -54.56 -0.30
CA PHE A 612 -3.59 -55.53 -1.38
C PHE A 612 -4.06 -56.88 -0.84
N MET A 613 -5.02 -57.51 -1.54
CA MET A 613 -5.65 -58.76 -1.15
C MET A 613 -5.60 -59.80 -2.27
N GLU A 614 -5.10 -60.99 -1.97
CA GLU A 614 -4.99 -62.12 -2.90
C GLU A 614 -5.51 -63.41 -2.24
N LEU A 615 -6.43 -64.12 -2.90
CA LEU A 615 -6.86 -65.45 -2.45
C LEU A 615 -5.83 -66.50 -2.89
N ILE A 616 -5.07 -67.01 -1.92
CA ILE A 616 -4.07 -68.07 -2.10
C ILE A 616 -4.76 -69.43 -2.31
N ASN A 617 -5.86 -69.65 -1.58
CA ASN A 617 -6.67 -70.87 -1.65
C ASN A 617 -8.15 -70.50 -1.53
N ALA A 618 -8.96 -70.95 -2.49
CA ALA A 618 -10.41 -70.81 -2.54
C ALA A 618 -10.96 -71.81 -3.57
N PRO A 619 -12.27 -72.09 -3.60
CA PRO A 619 -12.91 -72.69 -4.77
C PRO A 619 -12.74 -71.80 -6.01
N VAL A 620 -13.13 -72.30 -7.19
CA VAL A 620 -13.21 -71.46 -8.39
C VAL A 620 -14.31 -70.42 -8.18
N ASN A 621 -14.04 -69.13 -8.43
CA ASN A 621 -15.04 -68.08 -8.28
C ASN A 621 -16.24 -68.34 -9.23
N ASN A 622 -17.46 -68.24 -8.71
CA ASN A 622 -18.72 -68.69 -9.31
C ASN A 622 -18.84 -70.22 -9.52
N SER A 623 -18.13 -71.04 -8.75
CA SER A 623 -18.40 -72.49 -8.70
C SER A 623 -19.69 -72.80 -7.95
N ASN A 624 -20.39 -73.83 -8.40
CA ASN A 624 -21.49 -74.45 -7.69
C ASN A 624 -20.94 -75.53 -6.73
N ILE A 625 -21.35 -75.46 -5.46
CA ILE A 625 -20.78 -76.21 -4.33
C ILE A 625 -21.89 -77.05 -3.70
N ASP A 626 -21.63 -78.35 -3.52
CA ASP A 626 -22.57 -79.25 -2.86
C ASP A 626 -22.93 -78.74 -1.45
N GLU A 627 -24.22 -78.83 -1.13
CA GLU A 627 -24.70 -78.75 0.25
C GLU A 627 -23.90 -79.67 1.19
N HIS A 628 -23.72 -79.24 2.44
CA HIS A 628 -22.97 -79.94 3.50
C HIS A 628 -21.43 -79.96 3.33
N LYS A 629 -20.84 -78.96 2.66
CA LYS A 629 -19.38 -78.72 2.62
C LYS A 629 -18.96 -77.45 3.35
N THR A 630 -17.84 -77.55 4.07
CA THR A 630 -17.11 -76.38 4.56
C THR A 630 -16.18 -75.87 3.46
N ILE A 631 -16.26 -74.58 3.16
CA ILE A 631 -15.41 -73.88 2.19
C ILE A 631 -14.28 -73.21 2.96
N GLU A 632 -13.03 -73.55 2.68
CA GLU A 632 -11.86 -72.86 3.24
C GLU A 632 -11.38 -71.73 2.32
N PHE A 633 -10.98 -70.61 2.93
CA PHE A 633 -10.38 -69.46 2.25
C PHE A 633 -9.06 -69.09 2.92
N ASP A 634 -7.97 -69.11 2.15
CA ASP A 634 -6.67 -68.56 2.54
C ASP A 634 -6.45 -67.25 1.79
N LEU A 635 -6.33 -66.16 2.53
CA LEU A 635 -6.17 -64.81 2.01
C LEU A 635 -4.78 -64.28 2.39
N ASN A 636 -3.99 -63.83 1.42
CA ASN A 636 -2.83 -62.98 1.65
C ASN A 636 -3.32 -61.53 1.69
N VAL A 637 -2.90 -60.77 2.70
CA VAL A 637 -3.14 -59.33 2.80
C VAL A 637 -1.82 -58.64 3.11
N THR A 638 -1.46 -57.68 2.26
CA THR A 638 -0.17 -56.95 2.34
C THR A 638 -0.40 -55.47 2.08
N ASP A 639 0.28 -54.64 2.86
CA ASP A 639 0.16 -53.18 2.84
C ASP A 639 1.50 -52.56 3.29
N SER A 640 1.76 -51.30 2.96
CA SER A 640 3.00 -50.60 3.34
C SER A 640 3.06 -50.16 4.81
N SER A 641 1.92 -49.99 5.48
CA SER A 641 1.83 -49.54 6.88
C SER A 641 1.38 -50.62 7.86
N ASP A 642 1.41 -51.90 7.44
CA ASP A 642 0.81 -53.04 8.13
C ASP A 642 -0.74 -52.99 8.23
N ILE A 643 -1.34 -54.15 8.48
CA ILE A 643 -2.79 -54.34 8.53
C ILE A 643 -3.30 -54.19 9.98
N SER A 644 -4.31 -53.34 10.21
CA SER A 644 -4.96 -53.22 11.53
C SER A 644 -6.08 -54.25 11.74
N SER A 645 -6.84 -54.58 10.69
CA SER A 645 -7.85 -55.64 10.76
C SER A 645 -8.19 -56.22 9.39
N VAL A 646 -8.40 -57.53 9.34
CA VAL A 646 -9.15 -58.18 8.26
C VAL A 646 -10.49 -58.62 8.81
N ARG A 647 -11.55 -58.30 8.04
CA ARG A 647 -12.94 -58.63 8.36
C ARG A 647 -13.56 -59.42 7.22
N VAL A 648 -14.39 -60.40 7.54
CA VAL A 648 -15.09 -61.21 6.54
C VAL A 648 -16.57 -61.26 6.89
N LYS A 649 -17.45 -60.96 5.92
CA LYS A 649 -18.91 -61.13 6.00
C LYS A 649 -19.43 -62.02 4.85
N LEU A 650 -20.60 -62.63 5.06
CA LEU A 650 -21.32 -63.41 4.05
C LEU A 650 -22.57 -62.65 3.61
N ASP A 651 -22.61 -62.26 2.34
CA ASP A 651 -23.54 -61.26 1.80
C ASP A 651 -23.63 -60.03 2.72
N ASP A 652 -24.82 -59.69 3.22
CA ASP A 652 -25.05 -58.58 4.16
C ASP A 652 -25.27 -59.06 5.61
N SER A 653 -24.55 -60.11 6.05
CA SER A 653 -24.51 -60.50 7.46
C SER A 653 -23.84 -59.45 8.35
N ASP A 654 -24.44 -59.14 9.50
CA ASP A 654 -23.80 -58.35 10.56
C ASP A 654 -22.58 -59.08 11.16
N ASP A 655 -22.62 -60.42 11.18
CA ASP A 655 -21.53 -61.26 11.67
C ASP A 655 -20.25 -61.01 10.87
N THR A 656 -19.25 -60.45 11.54
CA THR A 656 -17.92 -60.17 10.99
C THR A 656 -16.86 -60.86 11.82
N LEU A 657 -16.16 -61.84 11.22
CA LEU A 657 -14.97 -62.42 11.84
C LEU A 657 -13.83 -61.38 11.75
N ILE A 658 -13.46 -60.77 12.88
CA ILE A 658 -12.26 -59.94 13.00
C ILE A 658 -11.10 -60.87 13.34
N ILE A 659 -10.05 -60.85 12.52
CA ILE A 659 -8.80 -61.55 12.80
C ILE A 659 -7.75 -60.51 13.21
N ASP A 660 -7.28 -60.57 14.46
CA ASP A 660 -6.18 -59.73 14.96
C ASP A 660 -4.89 -60.02 14.17
N ALA A 661 -4.25 -58.97 13.67
CA ALA A 661 -3.13 -59.08 12.76
C ALA A 661 -1.82 -59.48 13.48
N ILE A 662 -1.44 -60.76 13.35
CA ILE A 662 -0.11 -61.27 13.72
C ILE A 662 0.61 -61.91 12.51
N SER A 663 -0.06 -61.99 11.35
CA SER A 663 0.50 -62.51 10.10
C SER A 663 -0.24 -62.01 8.87
N ASN A 664 0.49 -61.75 7.78
CA ASN A 664 -0.06 -61.32 6.49
C ASN A 664 -0.96 -62.37 5.81
N THR A 665 -0.95 -63.62 6.28
CA THR A 665 -1.86 -64.68 5.81
C THR A 665 -2.98 -64.92 6.81
N TYR A 666 -4.21 -64.91 6.30
CA TYR A 666 -5.45 -65.04 7.04
C TYR A 666 -6.20 -66.29 6.57
N LYS A 667 -6.84 -66.99 7.50
CA LYS A 667 -7.65 -68.19 7.22
C LYS A 667 -9.05 -68.03 7.78
N THR A 668 -10.05 -68.30 6.96
CA THR A 668 -11.46 -68.36 7.37
C THR A 668 -12.16 -69.52 6.67
N ASN A 669 -13.37 -69.86 7.11
CA ASN A 669 -14.22 -70.79 6.40
C ASN A 669 -15.70 -70.40 6.45
N VAL A 670 -16.46 -70.91 5.48
CA VAL A 670 -17.91 -70.79 5.41
C VAL A 670 -18.49 -72.19 5.41
N ASP A 671 -19.34 -72.50 6.37
CA ASP A 671 -20.07 -73.77 6.38
C ASP A 671 -21.38 -73.65 5.58
N THR A 672 -21.53 -74.46 4.54
CA THR A 672 -22.77 -74.48 3.73
C THR A 672 -23.92 -75.24 4.39
N ASN A 673 -23.70 -75.99 5.48
CA ASN A 673 -24.76 -76.72 6.21
C ASN A 673 -25.93 -75.83 6.68
N SER A 674 -25.70 -74.53 6.85
CA SER A 674 -26.69 -73.54 7.31
C SER A 674 -27.28 -72.68 6.18
N LEU A 675 -26.83 -72.87 4.94
CA LEU A 675 -27.22 -72.05 3.79
C LEU A 675 -28.32 -72.73 2.97
N SER A 676 -29.20 -71.93 2.38
CA SER A 676 -30.20 -72.39 1.41
C SER A 676 -29.60 -72.46 0.01
N ASN A 677 -30.27 -73.11 -0.95
CA ASN A 677 -29.86 -73.02 -2.35
C ASN A 677 -29.91 -71.57 -2.85
N GLY A 678 -28.83 -71.09 -3.48
CA GLY A 678 -28.72 -69.71 -3.96
C GLY A 678 -27.28 -69.26 -4.18
N THR A 679 -27.11 -68.04 -4.68
CA THR A 679 -25.80 -67.39 -4.83
C THR A 679 -25.43 -66.63 -3.56
N TYR A 680 -24.20 -66.79 -3.10
CA TYR A 680 -23.65 -66.17 -1.88
C TYR A 680 -22.34 -65.45 -2.19
N ASN A 681 -22.08 -64.33 -1.50
CA ASN A 681 -20.87 -63.54 -1.67
C ASN A 681 -20.07 -63.47 -0.36
N VAL A 682 -18.82 -63.96 -0.36
CA VAL A 682 -17.87 -63.69 0.72
C VAL A 682 -17.19 -62.37 0.44
N ILE A 683 -17.37 -61.40 1.34
CA ILE A 683 -16.78 -60.06 1.21
C ILE A 683 -15.70 -59.91 2.27
N PHE A 684 -14.45 -59.91 1.81
CA PHE A 684 -13.27 -59.61 2.60
C PHE A 684 -13.07 -58.10 2.60
N THR A 685 -12.89 -57.50 3.78
CA THR A 685 -12.48 -56.09 3.94
C THR A 685 -11.19 -56.06 4.74
N ALA A 686 -10.11 -55.60 4.13
CA ALA A 686 -8.86 -55.31 4.81
C ALA A 686 -8.79 -53.82 5.16
N VAL A 687 -8.20 -53.50 6.31
CA VAL A 687 -7.99 -52.14 6.80
C VAL A 687 -6.55 -52.02 7.31
N ASP A 688 -5.80 -51.02 6.84
CA ASP A 688 -4.45 -50.71 7.32
C ASP A 688 -4.46 -49.99 8.69
N VAL A 689 -3.29 -49.63 9.24
CA VAL A 689 -3.19 -48.89 10.52
C VAL A 689 -3.55 -47.39 10.43
N LEU A 690 -3.60 -46.81 9.24
CA LEU A 690 -4.01 -45.43 8.99
C LEU A 690 -5.54 -45.30 8.84
N GLY A 691 -6.22 -46.42 8.56
CA GLY A 691 -7.66 -46.55 8.45
C GLY A 691 -8.20 -46.57 7.02
N ASN A 692 -7.35 -46.63 5.98
CA ASN A 692 -7.84 -46.87 4.63
C ASN A 692 -8.27 -48.34 4.50
N SER A 693 -9.11 -48.65 3.52
CA SER A 693 -9.70 -49.98 3.42
C SER A 693 -10.01 -50.39 1.99
N ASN A 694 -9.75 -51.66 1.69
CA ASN A 694 -9.99 -52.28 0.40
C ASN A 694 -10.96 -53.46 0.55
N GLN A 695 -11.66 -53.83 -0.53
CA GLN A 695 -12.62 -54.95 -0.53
C GLN A 695 -12.37 -55.94 -1.67
N LEU A 696 -12.38 -57.23 -1.32
CA LEU A 696 -12.33 -58.34 -2.26
C LEU A 696 -13.60 -59.17 -2.12
N VAL A 697 -14.30 -59.41 -3.23
CA VAL A 697 -15.55 -60.16 -3.27
C VAL A 697 -15.35 -61.47 -4.01
N PHE A 698 -15.77 -62.57 -3.39
CA PHE A 698 -15.79 -63.91 -3.96
C PHE A 698 -17.22 -64.45 -3.96
N SER A 699 -17.68 -65.02 -5.07
CA SER A 699 -19.06 -65.49 -5.23
C SER A 699 -19.09 -67.02 -5.43
N PHE A 700 -20.10 -67.69 -4.87
CA PHE A 700 -20.36 -69.11 -5.10
C PHE A 700 -21.86 -69.41 -5.11
N GLU A 701 -22.24 -70.57 -5.62
CA GLU A 701 -23.63 -71.05 -5.62
C GLU A 701 -23.74 -72.31 -4.75
N VAL A 702 -24.71 -72.36 -3.84
CA VAL A 702 -25.07 -73.58 -3.08
C VAL A 702 -26.20 -74.28 -3.82
N GLY A 703 -26.05 -75.60 -4.05
CA GLY A 703 -27.03 -76.40 -4.77
C GLY A 703 -27.15 -77.84 -4.28
N VAL A 704 -28.39 -78.33 -4.23
CA VAL A 704 -28.71 -79.75 -4.04
C VAL A 704 -28.31 -80.53 -5.29
N TYR A 705 -27.24 -81.33 -5.19
CA TYR A 705 -26.97 -82.39 -6.17
C TYR A 705 -27.93 -83.56 -5.91
N THR A 706 -29.00 -83.67 -6.70
CA THR A 706 -29.87 -84.86 -6.67
C THR A 706 -29.11 -86.06 -7.23
N SER A 707 -28.49 -86.84 -6.35
CA SER A 707 -27.65 -88.02 -6.63
C SER A 707 -28.45 -89.26 -7.06
N ASP A 708 -29.37 -89.07 -8.01
CA ASP A 708 -30.46 -90.01 -8.33
C ASP A 708 -30.47 -90.43 -9.81
N VAL A 709 -29.31 -90.85 -10.33
CA VAL A 709 -29.22 -91.76 -11.50
C VAL A 709 -28.11 -92.79 -11.28
N ILE A 710 -28.48 -94.01 -10.92
CA ILE A 710 -27.68 -95.23 -11.14
C ILE A 710 -28.51 -96.19 -12.00
N ASP A 711 -27.85 -96.77 -13.01
CA ASP A 711 -28.31 -97.81 -13.95
C ASP A 711 -29.59 -97.56 -14.76
N VAL A 712 -29.46 -97.60 -16.10
CA VAL A 712 -30.04 -98.64 -16.98
C VAL A 712 -29.74 -98.32 -18.48
N ILE A 713 -29.50 -99.36 -19.30
CA ILE A 713 -29.12 -99.34 -20.76
C ILE A 713 -27.69 -98.77 -21.01
N THR A 714 -26.60 -99.54 -21.18
CA THR A 714 -26.22 -100.64 -22.13
C THR A 714 -26.01 -100.25 -23.61
N SER A 715 -24.92 -100.78 -24.18
CA SER A 715 -24.60 -100.95 -25.63
C SER A 715 -24.43 -99.71 -26.54
N ASP A 716 -23.20 -99.63 -27.07
CA ASP A 716 -22.82 -99.30 -28.45
C ASP A 716 -22.65 -97.86 -28.99
N ASP A 717 -21.77 -97.82 -29.98
CA ASP A 717 -21.39 -96.80 -30.96
C ASP A 717 -20.79 -95.44 -30.53
N THR A 718 -19.46 -95.46 -30.52
CA THR A 718 -18.57 -94.44 -31.09
C THR A 718 -19.18 -93.49 -32.14
N ARG A 719 -19.68 -92.32 -31.73
CA ARG A 719 -19.75 -91.10 -32.57
C ARG A 719 -20.02 -89.82 -31.76
N ASN A 720 -18.96 -89.04 -31.52
CA ASN A 720 -18.88 -87.57 -31.79
C ASN A 720 -17.66 -86.90 -31.09
N ILE A 721 -16.45 -87.36 -31.43
CA ILE A 721 -15.17 -86.71 -31.08
C ILE A 721 -14.94 -85.44 -31.95
N LEU A 722 -16.02 -84.72 -32.28
CA LEU A 722 -16.05 -83.70 -33.35
C LEU A 722 -16.29 -82.26 -32.85
N ILE A 723 -16.69 -82.07 -31.58
CA ILE A 723 -16.94 -80.73 -31.01
C ILE A 723 -15.67 -80.18 -30.31
N VAL A 724 -14.95 -81.01 -29.55
CA VAL A 724 -13.73 -80.60 -28.81
C VAL A 724 -12.63 -80.10 -29.76
N ALA A 725 -12.52 -80.67 -30.96
CA ALA A 725 -11.52 -80.28 -31.95
C ALA A 725 -11.69 -78.84 -32.49
N ILE A 726 -12.91 -78.29 -32.48
CA ILE A 726 -13.20 -76.97 -33.04
C ILE A 726 -12.89 -75.85 -32.03
N VAL A 727 -13.17 -76.07 -30.74
CA VAL A 727 -12.92 -75.06 -29.69
C VAL A 727 -11.42 -74.82 -29.48
N VAL A 728 -10.60 -75.87 -29.50
CA VAL A 728 -9.14 -75.76 -29.33
C VAL A 728 -8.47 -75.01 -30.49
N LEU A 729 -8.97 -75.15 -31.72
CA LEU A 729 -8.46 -74.42 -32.89
C LEU A 729 -8.84 -72.93 -32.88
N LEU A 730 -9.95 -72.54 -32.26
CA LEU A 730 -10.36 -71.14 -32.10
C LEU A 730 -9.55 -70.41 -31.02
N GLY A 731 -9.19 -71.08 -29.92
CA GLY A 731 -8.35 -70.48 -28.86
C GLY A 731 -6.94 -70.10 -29.33
N ILE A 732 -6.32 -70.93 -30.18
CA ILE A 732 -4.97 -70.70 -30.69
C ILE A 732 -4.92 -69.50 -31.67
N ALA A 733 -6.01 -69.21 -32.39
CA ALA A 733 -6.07 -68.09 -33.33
C ALA A 733 -5.98 -66.70 -32.65
N ILE A 734 -6.47 -66.56 -31.42
CA ILE A 734 -6.52 -65.27 -30.70
C ILE A 734 -5.18 -64.94 -30.03
N LEU A 735 -4.40 -65.96 -29.63
CA LEU A 735 -3.11 -65.81 -28.96
C LEU A 735 -1.96 -65.41 -29.89
N VAL A 736 -2.12 -65.55 -31.21
CA VAL A 736 -1.08 -65.19 -32.20
C VAL A 736 -1.17 -63.72 -32.64
N THR A 737 -2.38 -63.14 -32.71
CA THR A 737 -2.58 -61.75 -33.20
C THR A 737 -2.11 -60.67 -32.22
N ARG A 738 -1.94 -61.00 -30.93
CA ARG A 738 -1.56 -60.05 -29.87
C ARG A 738 -0.05 -59.96 -29.61
N LYS A 739 0.79 -60.54 -30.48
CA LYS A 739 2.27 -60.48 -30.39
C LYS A 739 2.95 -59.85 -31.62
N TYR A 740 2.18 -59.18 -32.48
CA TYR A 740 2.66 -58.46 -33.66
C TYR A 740 1.99 -57.07 -33.84
N MET A 741 1.64 -56.45 -32.71
CA MET A 741 1.32 -55.03 -32.55
C MET A 741 1.68 -54.65 -31.09
N ASN A 742 2.63 -53.80 -30.71
CA ASN A 742 3.72 -53.07 -31.40
C ASN A 742 3.50 -52.69 -32.87
#